data_AF-A0A6P8UFB5-F1
#
_entry.id   AF-A0A6P8UFB5-F1
#
_cell.length_a   1.000
_cell.length_b   1.000
_cell.length_c   1.000
_cell.angle_alpha   90.00
_cell.angle_beta   90.00
_cell.angle_gamma   90.00
#
_symmetry.space_group_name_H-M   'P 1'
#
loop_
_entity.id
_entity.type
_entity.pdbx_description
1 polymer ?
#
loop_
_entity_poly.entity_id
_entity_poly.type
_entity_poly.pdbx_seq_one_letter_code
_entity_poly.pdbx_strand_id
1 'polypeptide(L)'
;MADELKPSPSDWTESEVSTWFRSLGVKEPYIEKLYEEEVNGQILLTLDEDFLRTKIVMKLGPAHLIIQKRNELINSKQKPQEKIKPNPGKNTEDKQNINQKAVQGHPEQTSVRNTEDSVERQTAQEQCALTSKEDCRPRPFDQEEIDFLYVKNRVLQPESGAFNLTSPCHEFKSLSKASTLDRTRLQAKFAKEVLKFATGCMNIRTNGTIHFGVMDSKEDTGYVHGEIIGIAVQEKDIYVDALDYIERSISSDKEHVRQCVRPPRFIEVLDRESTEMRYVVEVDIVPSISIVKNKVYVVRLPNFKESTNKVEFEKEAILRRVGSKTEPVNDKDQSDFYQRVRDRDAQREEAEQNQFLSAPDFCQDLGRKLRVQMTSGKKFIEKEKWFIFVTNKFSPNDLCHIDWLLNMNVFCVFDFDPDSKTSGLCSKYLQHHAANMHSLQSYRLSGDMSIKEFTSHLHLFDQTSWIFCNGRSDFKGNETPCDEMTWIKTKMTFLRESVSLICKQILPKGTFQVIFLLTSPVEKPLLHTFYEFFTDMEGHEDIICICESEKNFQKWQSFAEGSCGTETVNNSSVVGMKMSHIDSTLQQIQPLNTLTSKRLPVFVKGTCLLETLIEEQMYSLEILTVDHCNETSKEFIDEEKADIEGLFYRGGIVKWLNFWLAEHKYVGEVIERDAYKDVSKLLNDALKRKLDQPPVNSINIYHHPGSGGSTVARQVLGTPGKI
;
A
#
# COMPACT_ATOMS: atom_id res chain seq x y z
N MET A 1 19.22 -24.47 20.72
CA MET A 1 19.06 -25.68 19.90
C MET A 1 19.35 -25.29 18.46
N ALA A 2 19.94 -26.20 17.68
CA ALA A 2 20.69 -25.91 16.46
C ALA A 2 19.91 -25.12 15.38
N ASP A 3 20.62 -24.21 14.70
CA ASP A 3 20.24 -23.63 13.41
C ASP A 3 20.21 -24.75 12.36
N GLU A 4 19.02 -25.13 11.89
CA GLU A 4 18.89 -26.02 10.73
C GLU A 4 19.03 -25.21 9.43
N LEU A 5 20.19 -25.35 8.79
CA LEU A 5 20.41 -25.02 7.39
C LEU A 5 19.31 -25.71 6.54
N LYS A 6 18.50 -24.94 5.81
CA LYS A 6 17.50 -25.52 4.88
C LYS A 6 18.19 -26.55 3.97
N PRO A 7 17.73 -27.82 3.95
CA PRO A 7 18.37 -28.87 3.17
C PRO A 7 18.29 -28.53 1.68
N SER A 8 19.39 -28.80 0.97
CA SER A 8 19.46 -28.67 -0.48
C SER A 8 18.37 -29.55 -1.12
N PRO A 9 17.77 -29.19 -2.28
CA PRO A 9 16.82 -30.06 -2.98
C PRO A 9 17.33 -31.47 -3.29
N SER A 10 18.65 -31.69 -3.29
CA SER A 10 19.28 -33.02 -3.40
C SER A 10 19.09 -33.89 -2.16
N ASP A 11 18.79 -33.29 -1.02
CA ASP A 11 18.74 -33.94 0.30
C ASP A 11 17.28 -34.13 0.75
N TRP A 12 16.32 -33.75 -0.10
CA TRP A 12 14.90 -33.90 0.21
C TRP A 12 14.49 -35.36 0.22
N THR A 13 13.78 -35.74 1.27
CA THR A 13 13.05 -37.00 1.39
C THR A 13 11.86 -37.04 0.42
N GLU A 14 11.30 -38.22 0.17
CA GLU A 14 10.10 -38.43 -0.65
C GLU A 14 8.90 -37.61 -0.12
N SER A 15 8.84 -37.39 1.20
CA SER A 15 7.81 -36.58 1.86
C SER A 15 7.96 -35.09 1.58
N GLU A 16 9.20 -34.57 1.58
CA GLU A 16 9.50 -33.17 1.25
C GLU A 16 9.26 -32.90 -0.24
N VAL A 17 9.62 -33.85 -1.10
CA VAL A 17 9.29 -33.80 -2.54
C VAL A 17 7.78 -33.82 -2.78
N SER A 18 7.04 -34.67 -2.05
CA SER A 18 5.57 -34.69 -2.12
C SER A 18 4.94 -33.37 -1.68
N THR A 19 5.48 -32.75 -0.62
CA THR A 19 5.07 -31.43 -0.15
C THR A 19 5.34 -30.35 -1.18
N TRP A 20 6.49 -30.42 -1.87
CA TRP A 20 6.80 -29.55 -2.98
C TRP A 20 5.80 -29.73 -4.14
N PHE A 21 5.47 -30.96 -4.54
CA PHE A 21 4.46 -31.19 -5.57
C PHE A 21 3.07 -30.67 -5.20
N ARG A 22 2.65 -30.80 -3.93
CA ARG A 22 1.40 -30.20 -3.42
C ARG A 22 1.42 -28.68 -3.54
N SER A 23 2.56 -28.05 -3.23
CA SER A 23 2.72 -26.59 -3.37
C SER A 23 2.60 -26.10 -4.82
N LEU A 24 2.87 -26.97 -5.81
CA LEU A 24 2.69 -26.68 -7.23
C LEU A 24 1.26 -26.94 -7.74
N GLY A 25 0.36 -27.43 -6.88
CA GLY A 25 -1.00 -27.80 -7.26
C GLY A 25 -1.09 -29.11 -8.06
N VAL A 26 -0.10 -29.99 -7.95
CA VAL A 26 -0.18 -31.34 -8.53
C VAL A 26 -1.25 -32.13 -7.79
N LYS A 27 -2.10 -32.87 -8.52
CA LYS A 27 -3.20 -33.63 -7.93
C LYS A 27 -2.67 -34.80 -7.10
N GLU A 28 -3.30 -35.05 -5.94
CA GLU A 28 -2.90 -36.08 -4.98
C GLU A 28 -2.65 -37.48 -5.59
N PRO A 29 -3.48 -38.01 -6.51
CA PRO A 29 -3.24 -39.34 -7.10
C PRO A 29 -1.92 -39.46 -7.89
N TYR A 30 -1.37 -38.34 -8.36
CA TYR A 30 -0.06 -38.31 -9.00
C TYR A 30 1.08 -38.25 -7.97
N ILE A 31 0.85 -37.55 -6.86
CA ILE A 31 1.81 -37.42 -5.76
C ILE A 31 1.98 -38.76 -5.05
N GLU A 32 0.88 -39.46 -4.78
CA GLU A 32 0.90 -40.81 -4.21
C GLU A 32 1.73 -41.77 -5.07
N LYS A 33 1.52 -41.78 -6.40
CA LYS A 33 2.33 -42.60 -7.32
C LYS A 33 3.80 -42.22 -7.34
N LEU A 34 4.12 -40.93 -7.30
CA LEU A 34 5.51 -40.46 -7.25
C LEU A 34 6.17 -40.86 -5.92
N TYR A 35 5.41 -40.88 -4.83
CA TYR A 35 5.87 -41.35 -3.53
C TYR A 35 6.08 -42.87 -3.51
N GLU A 36 5.16 -43.65 -4.10
CA GLU A 36 5.28 -45.11 -4.27
C GLU A 36 6.47 -45.52 -5.15
N GLU A 37 6.82 -44.70 -6.14
CA GLU A 37 8.01 -44.89 -6.99
C GLU A 37 9.29 -44.31 -6.34
N GLU A 38 9.26 -44.02 -5.03
CA GLU A 38 10.40 -43.57 -4.21
C GLU A 38 11.10 -42.30 -4.75
N VAL A 39 10.33 -41.35 -5.32
CA VAL A 39 10.89 -40.12 -5.89
C VAL A 39 11.33 -39.15 -4.79
N ASN A 40 12.60 -39.24 -4.41
CA ASN A 40 13.28 -38.30 -3.52
C ASN A 40 13.95 -37.14 -4.27
N GLY A 41 14.60 -36.24 -3.52
CA GLY A 41 15.19 -35.01 -4.04
C GLY A 41 16.22 -35.21 -5.15
N GLN A 42 17.00 -36.30 -5.11
CA GLN A 42 17.96 -36.62 -6.17
C GLN A 42 17.25 -37.02 -7.46
N ILE A 43 16.21 -37.85 -7.35
CA ILE A 43 15.43 -38.32 -8.49
C ILE A 43 14.61 -37.18 -9.09
N LEU A 44 14.04 -36.31 -8.25
CA LEU A 44 13.34 -35.09 -8.65
C LEU A 44 14.18 -34.26 -9.62
N LEU A 45 15.48 -34.07 -9.31
CA LEU A 45 16.38 -33.28 -10.16
C LEU A 45 16.65 -33.94 -11.52
N THR A 46 16.49 -35.26 -11.65
CA THR A 46 16.68 -36.00 -12.90
C THR A 46 15.40 -36.34 -13.65
N LEU A 47 14.21 -36.08 -13.09
CA LEU A 47 12.92 -36.41 -13.73
C LEU A 47 12.81 -35.84 -15.14
N ASP A 48 12.42 -36.64 -16.11
CA ASP A 48 12.07 -36.15 -17.44
C ASP A 48 10.57 -36.29 -17.71
N GLU A 49 10.10 -35.61 -18.75
CA GLU A 49 8.68 -35.60 -19.10
C GLU A 49 8.20 -37.01 -19.50
N ASP A 50 9.08 -37.82 -20.08
CA ASP A 50 8.76 -39.18 -20.50
C ASP A 50 8.52 -40.12 -19.32
N PHE A 51 9.29 -40.03 -18.25
CA PHE A 51 9.05 -40.77 -17.00
C PHE A 51 7.67 -40.42 -16.42
N LEU A 52 7.36 -39.13 -16.31
CA LEU A 52 6.08 -38.67 -15.76
C LEU A 52 4.90 -39.14 -16.62
N ARG A 53 5.04 -39.13 -17.95
CA ARG A 53 3.96 -39.54 -18.85
C ARG A 53 3.79 -41.05 -18.97
N THR A 54 4.89 -41.81 -18.96
CA THR A 54 4.86 -43.25 -19.24
C THR A 54 4.76 -44.10 -17.97
N LYS A 55 5.46 -43.74 -16.89
CA LYS A 55 5.48 -44.51 -15.64
C LYS A 55 4.41 -44.05 -14.67
N ILE A 56 4.29 -42.73 -14.48
CA ILE A 56 3.28 -42.15 -13.57
C ILE A 56 1.90 -42.02 -14.24
N VAL A 57 1.85 -42.17 -15.58
CA VAL A 57 0.63 -42.00 -16.40
C VAL A 57 0.03 -40.60 -16.19
N MET A 58 0.92 -39.61 -16.09
CA MET A 58 0.56 -38.21 -15.90
C MET A 58 0.13 -37.57 -17.23
N LYS A 59 -0.89 -36.71 -17.20
CA LYS A 59 -1.26 -35.91 -18.37
C LYS A 59 -0.17 -34.88 -18.68
N LEU A 60 -0.09 -34.47 -19.95
CA LEU A 60 0.95 -33.56 -20.47
C LEU A 60 1.10 -32.26 -19.66
N GLY A 61 -0.02 -31.63 -19.27
CA GLY A 61 0.01 -30.36 -18.54
C GLY A 61 0.74 -30.42 -17.19
N PRO A 62 0.30 -31.27 -16.24
CA PRO A 62 1.01 -31.45 -14.97
C PRO A 62 2.46 -31.90 -15.12
N ALA A 63 2.77 -32.76 -16.11
CA ALA A 63 4.13 -33.20 -16.36
C ALA A 63 5.03 -32.02 -16.79
N HIS A 64 4.56 -31.20 -17.73
CA HIS A 64 5.28 -30.00 -18.16
C HIS A 64 5.49 -28.99 -17.01
N LEU A 65 4.48 -28.78 -16.16
CA LEU A 65 4.58 -27.90 -14.99
C LEU A 65 5.68 -28.36 -14.02
N ILE A 66 5.74 -29.66 -13.72
CA ILE A 66 6.75 -30.25 -12.86
C ILE A 66 8.15 -30.03 -13.44
N ILE A 67 8.35 -30.33 -14.73
CA ILE A 67 9.64 -30.18 -15.39
C ILE A 67 10.10 -28.73 -15.44
N GLN A 68 9.19 -27.80 -15.74
CA GLN A 68 9.49 -26.37 -15.74
C GLN A 68 9.92 -25.88 -14.35
N LYS A 69 9.15 -26.22 -13.30
CA LYS A 69 9.44 -25.80 -11.92
C LYS A 69 10.72 -26.44 -11.36
N ARG A 70 11.01 -27.68 -11.74
CA ARG A 70 12.28 -28.34 -11.43
C ARG A 70 13.46 -27.64 -12.11
N ASN A 71 13.33 -27.25 -13.38
CA ASN A 71 14.40 -26.52 -14.08
C ASN A 71 14.68 -25.15 -13.43
N GLU A 72 13.63 -24.46 -12.97
CA GLU A 72 13.77 -23.24 -12.15
C GLU A 72 14.55 -23.51 -10.85
N LEU A 73 14.24 -24.63 -10.17
CA LEU A 73 14.91 -25.09 -8.94
C LEU A 73 16.40 -25.45 -9.16
N ILE A 74 16.76 -25.96 -10.34
CA ILE A 74 18.14 -26.24 -10.74
C ILE A 74 18.89 -24.94 -11.06
N ASN A 75 18.26 -24.04 -11.81
CA ASN A 75 18.88 -22.80 -12.30
C ASN A 75 19.11 -21.77 -11.19
N SER A 76 18.35 -21.82 -10.08
CA SER A 76 18.59 -20.96 -8.91
C SER A 76 19.95 -21.21 -8.22
N LYS A 77 20.68 -22.29 -8.57
CA LYS A 77 22.01 -22.60 -8.03
C LYS A 77 23.20 -22.11 -8.87
N GLN A 78 22.99 -21.51 -10.05
CA GLN A 78 24.08 -21.11 -10.97
C GLN A 78 24.39 -19.59 -11.03
N LYS A 79 24.17 -18.83 -9.95
CA LYS A 79 24.71 -17.46 -9.82
C LYS A 79 25.98 -17.46 -8.96
N PRO A 80 27.16 -17.03 -9.46
CA PRO A 80 28.38 -16.96 -8.67
C PRO A 80 28.35 -15.83 -7.64
N GLN A 81 28.79 -16.12 -6.42
CA GLN A 81 29.15 -15.14 -5.38
C GLN A 81 30.41 -14.36 -5.81
N GLU A 82 30.29 -13.05 -6.06
CA GLU A 82 31.45 -12.17 -6.14
C GLU A 82 31.99 -11.89 -4.73
N LYS A 83 33.14 -12.50 -4.41
CA LYS A 83 33.94 -12.20 -3.22
C LYS A 83 34.78 -10.95 -3.48
N ILE A 84 34.46 -9.86 -2.79
CA ILE A 84 35.38 -8.73 -2.60
C ILE A 84 36.52 -9.21 -1.70
N LYS A 85 37.75 -9.26 -2.22
CA LYS A 85 38.98 -9.41 -1.42
C LYS A 85 39.49 -8.02 -0.98
N PRO A 86 39.95 -7.86 0.26
CA PRO A 86 40.64 -6.67 0.72
C PRO A 86 42.14 -6.73 0.41
N ASN A 87 42.75 -5.61 0.02
CA ASN A 87 44.20 -5.41 0.02
C ASN A 87 44.67 -5.02 1.43
N PRO A 88 45.90 -5.40 1.84
CA PRO A 88 46.97 -4.42 1.83
C PRO A 88 48.35 -5.00 1.41
N GLY A 89 49.17 -4.15 0.79
CA GLY A 89 50.47 -4.52 0.23
C GLY A 89 51.64 -4.53 1.23
N LYS A 90 52.78 -5.04 0.73
CA LYS A 90 54.15 -4.56 1.03
C LYS A 90 55.18 -5.24 0.11
N ASN A 91 55.83 -4.39 -0.69
CA ASN A 91 57.28 -4.26 -0.95
C ASN A 91 58.16 -5.48 -1.29
N THR A 92 58.91 -5.28 -2.40
CA THR A 92 60.35 -5.58 -2.66
C THR A 92 60.83 -7.04 -2.60
N GLU A 93 61.70 -7.56 -3.46
CA GLU A 93 62.48 -7.09 -4.63
C GLU A 93 63.20 -8.33 -5.23
N ASP A 94 63.78 -8.15 -6.43
CA ASP A 94 64.86 -8.92 -7.07
C ASP A 94 64.55 -10.31 -7.68
N LYS A 95 64.83 -10.64 -8.96
CA LYS A 95 65.72 -10.18 -10.06
C LYS A 95 65.09 -10.74 -11.37
N GLN A 96 65.21 -10.23 -12.60
CA GLN A 96 66.37 -9.68 -13.31
C GLN A 96 65.93 -8.93 -14.61
N ASN A 97 66.55 -7.77 -14.80
CA ASN A 97 66.62 -6.82 -15.93
C ASN A 97 67.32 -7.38 -17.20
N ILE A 98 67.45 -6.76 -18.39
CA ILE A 98 66.95 -5.58 -19.18
C ILE A 98 67.71 -5.64 -20.53
N ASN A 99 67.11 -5.16 -21.64
CA ASN A 99 67.69 -4.15 -22.57
C ASN A 99 66.65 -3.81 -23.68
N GLN A 100 65.98 -2.66 -23.61
CA GLN A 100 66.33 -1.33 -24.16
C GLN A 100 66.37 -1.24 -25.71
N LYS A 101 65.51 -0.38 -26.29
CA LYS A 101 65.92 0.91 -26.88
C LYS A 101 64.73 1.81 -27.28
N ALA A 102 64.94 3.12 -27.07
CA ALA A 102 64.11 4.27 -27.40
C ALA A 102 64.04 4.53 -28.93
N VAL A 103 63.24 5.47 -29.49
CA VAL A 103 63.44 6.94 -29.43
C VAL A 103 62.17 7.74 -29.87
N GLN A 104 61.99 8.88 -29.19
CA GLN A 104 61.20 10.13 -29.38
C GLN A 104 61.05 10.65 -30.84
N GLY A 105 60.16 11.60 -31.21
CA GLY A 105 59.39 12.56 -30.41
C GLY A 105 58.40 13.45 -31.22
N HIS A 106 57.71 14.29 -30.43
CA HIS A 106 56.67 15.33 -30.59
C HIS A 106 56.86 16.43 -31.68
N PRO A 107 55.95 17.46 -31.83
CA PRO A 107 54.70 17.80 -31.09
C PRO A 107 53.46 18.22 -31.92
N GLU A 108 52.38 18.40 -31.14
CA GLU A 108 51.01 18.91 -31.33
C GLU A 108 50.74 20.09 -32.30
N GLN A 109 49.58 20.08 -32.99
CA GLN A 109 48.41 20.94 -32.66
C GLN A 109 47.21 20.76 -33.63
N THR A 110 46.03 20.52 -33.04
CA THR A 110 44.67 21.00 -33.35
C THR A 110 44.13 21.05 -34.80
N SER A 111 43.03 20.31 -35.07
CA SER A 111 41.68 20.86 -35.39
C SER A 111 40.71 19.82 -35.97
N VAL A 112 39.64 19.56 -35.22
CA VAL A 112 38.20 19.57 -35.57
C VAL A 112 37.76 19.33 -37.04
N ARG A 113 36.78 18.42 -37.18
CA ARG A 113 35.49 18.45 -37.93
C ARG A 113 35.26 17.36 -38.99
N ASN A 114 34.07 16.75 -38.85
CA ASN A 114 33.12 16.32 -39.90
C ASN A 114 33.48 15.12 -40.77
N THR A 115 32.56 14.39 -41.40
CA THR A 115 31.15 13.97 -41.25
C THR A 115 30.97 12.98 -42.43
N GLU A 116 30.10 11.97 -42.31
CA GLU A 116 29.33 11.34 -43.40
C GLU A 116 30.11 10.69 -44.56
N ASP A 117 29.99 9.37 -44.75
CA ASP A 117 29.02 8.67 -45.62
C ASP A 117 29.90 7.74 -46.49
N SER A 118 29.54 6.58 -47.02
CA SER A 118 28.27 5.99 -47.43
C SER A 118 28.57 4.53 -47.82
N VAL A 119 27.70 3.62 -47.37
CA VAL A 119 26.96 2.60 -48.14
C VAL A 119 27.60 1.97 -49.41
N GLU A 120 27.72 0.62 -49.39
CA GLU A 120 27.25 -0.33 -50.43
C GLU A 120 27.34 -1.77 -49.86
N ARG A 121 26.22 -2.46 -49.53
CA ARG A 121 25.45 -3.45 -50.34
C ARG A 121 26.36 -4.41 -51.14
N GLN A 122 26.21 -5.73 -51.19
CA GLN A 122 25.25 -6.79 -50.79
C GLN A 122 26.10 -8.10 -50.92
N THR A 123 25.85 -9.26 -50.32
CA THR A 123 24.70 -10.14 -50.53
C THR A 123 24.85 -11.43 -49.70
N ALA A 124 23.71 -11.96 -49.26
CA ALA A 124 23.38 -13.38 -49.00
C ALA A 124 24.03 -14.13 -47.82
N GLN A 125 23.26 -14.25 -46.74
CA GLN A 125 22.93 -15.57 -46.18
C GLN A 125 21.56 -15.51 -45.47
N GLU A 126 20.54 -16.03 -46.15
CA GLU A 126 19.30 -16.45 -45.51
C GLU A 126 19.58 -17.67 -44.63
N GLN A 127 19.30 -17.56 -43.33
CA GLN A 127 18.84 -18.68 -42.53
C GLN A 127 18.05 -18.19 -41.32
N CYS A 128 16.72 -18.31 -41.45
CA CYS A 128 15.71 -18.58 -40.44
C CYS A 128 16.06 -18.25 -38.97
N ALA A 129 15.73 -17.03 -38.54
CA ALA A 129 15.54 -16.72 -37.13
C ALA A 129 14.03 -16.53 -36.89
N LEU A 130 13.39 -17.51 -36.25
CA LEU A 130 12.07 -17.33 -35.63
C LEU A 130 12.22 -16.26 -34.55
N THR A 131 11.87 -15.02 -34.88
CA THR A 131 11.76 -13.93 -33.91
C THR A 131 10.49 -14.17 -33.10
N SER A 132 10.63 -14.57 -31.83
CA SER A 132 9.50 -14.63 -30.91
C SER A 132 8.98 -13.21 -30.69
N LYS A 133 7.75 -12.93 -31.13
CA LYS A 133 7.08 -11.65 -30.87
C LYS A 133 6.79 -11.51 -29.37
N GLU A 134 6.86 -10.29 -28.85
CA GLU A 134 6.65 -10.00 -27.41
C GLU A 134 5.18 -10.16 -27.00
N ASP A 135 4.94 -10.76 -25.83
CA ASP A 135 3.60 -10.88 -25.24
C ASP A 135 3.05 -9.52 -24.78
N CYS A 136 1.72 -9.37 -24.85
CA CYS A 136 0.98 -8.19 -24.41
C CYS A 136 -0.21 -8.60 -23.52
N ARG A 137 -0.46 -7.81 -22.46
CA ARG A 137 -1.65 -7.95 -21.62
C ARG A 137 -2.78 -7.11 -22.22
N PRO A 138 -4.03 -7.63 -22.21
CA PRO A 138 -5.18 -6.85 -22.62
C PRO A 138 -5.45 -5.72 -21.61
N ARG A 139 -6.18 -4.70 -22.05
CA ARG A 139 -6.73 -3.64 -21.19
C ARG A 139 -7.57 -4.25 -20.05
N PRO A 140 -7.55 -3.67 -18.83
CA PRO A 140 -8.40 -4.11 -17.72
C PRO A 140 -9.90 -4.15 -18.07
N PHE A 141 -10.56 -5.27 -17.84
CA PHE A 141 -11.95 -5.51 -18.23
C PHE A 141 -12.96 -4.56 -17.54
N ASP A 142 -13.95 -4.07 -18.29
CA ASP A 142 -15.04 -3.18 -17.82
C ASP A 142 -14.58 -1.88 -17.11
N GLN A 143 -13.33 -1.42 -17.34
CA GLN A 143 -12.78 -0.20 -16.75
C GLN A 143 -12.53 0.92 -17.78
N GLU A 144 -12.76 2.16 -17.36
CA GLU A 144 -12.44 3.38 -18.13
C GLU A 144 -11.01 3.83 -17.83
N GLU A 145 -10.02 3.14 -18.41
CA GLU A 145 -8.62 3.54 -18.31
C GLU A 145 -8.27 4.45 -19.50
N ILE A 146 -8.06 5.75 -19.24
CA ILE A 146 -7.90 6.79 -20.27
C ILE A 146 -6.49 6.76 -20.91
N ASP A 147 -5.49 6.20 -20.22
CA ASP A 147 -4.08 6.25 -20.61
C ASP A 147 -3.49 4.90 -21.10
N PHE A 148 -4.33 3.91 -21.41
CA PHE A 148 -3.87 2.60 -21.89
C PHE A 148 -3.62 2.62 -23.41
N LEU A 149 -2.48 2.06 -23.86
CA LEU A 149 -2.12 1.94 -25.28
C LEU A 149 -1.59 0.54 -25.60
N TYR A 150 -1.87 0.09 -26.83
CA TYR A 150 -1.26 -1.12 -27.37
C TYR A 150 0.00 -0.79 -28.17
N VAL A 151 0.87 -1.79 -28.35
CA VAL A 151 2.06 -1.68 -29.20
C VAL A 151 1.93 -2.66 -30.36
N LYS A 152 2.12 -2.16 -31.59
CA LYS A 152 2.00 -2.96 -32.81
C LYS A 152 2.97 -4.16 -32.80
N ASN A 153 2.56 -5.26 -33.41
CA ASN A 153 3.27 -6.53 -33.53
C ASN A 153 3.50 -7.30 -32.21
N ARG A 154 3.00 -6.80 -31.08
CA ARG A 154 2.90 -7.62 -29.87
C ARG A 154 1.71 -8.56 -29.94
N VAL A 155 1.73 -9.62 -29.14
CA VAL A 155 0.76 -10.71 -29.19
C VAL A 155 -0.05 -10.75 -27.89
N LEU A 156 -1.37 -10.57 -27.99
CA LEU A 156 -2.28 -10.82 -26.87
C LEU A 156 -2.32 -12.31 -26.54
N GLN A 157 -2.59 -12.63 -25.27
CA GLN A 157 -2.74 -14.03 -24.87
C GLN A 157 -3.82 -14.75 -25.70
N PRO A 158 -3.66 -16.05 -25.99
CA PRO A 158 -4.57 -16.80 -26.84
C PRO A 158 -6.04 -16.73 -26.37
N GLU A 159 -6.98 -16.81 -27.31
CA GLU A 159 -8.41 -16.87 -26.99
C GLU A 159 -8.70 -18.00 -26.01
N SER A 160 -9.15 -17.64 -24.81
CA SER A 160 -9.62 -18.58 -23.80
C SER A 160 -11.13 -18.82 -23.93
N GLY A 161 -11.59 -20.00 -23.52
CA GLY A 161 -13.01 -20.24 -23.30
C GLY A 161 -13.47 -19.71 -21.94
N ALA A 162 -14.76 -19.86 -21.65
CA ALA A 162 -15.29 -19.61 -20.32
C ALA A 162 -14.55 -20.47 -19.29
N PHE A 163 -13.76 -19.86 -18.41
CA PHE A 163 -13.00 -20.56 -17.37
C PHE A 163 -13.70 -20.47 -16.00
N ASN A 164 -13.70 -19.28 -15.41
CA ASN A 164 -14.34 -18.98 -14.12
C ASN A 164 -15.60 -18.11 -14.27
N LEU A 165 -16.09 -17.92 -15.49
CA LEU A 165 -17.23 -17.08 -15.88
C LEU A 165 -17.02 -15.56 -15.68
N THR A 166 -16.25 -15.12 -14.69
CA THR A 166 -16.07 -13.70 -14.33
C THR A 166 -14.83 -13.05 -14.95
N SER A 167 -13.78 -13.81 -15.27
CA SER A 167 -12.69 -13.31 -16.13
C SER A 167 -13.15 -13.33 -17.59
N PRO A 168 -12.83 -12.28 -18.38
CA PRO A 168 -13.28 -12.23 -19.76
C PRO A 168 -12.59 -13.30 -20.61
N CYS A 169 -13.38 -14.02 -21.41
CA CYS A 169 -12.83 -14.69 -22.58
C CYS A 169 -12.55 -13.65 -23.68
N HIS A 170 -11.57 -13.91 -24.55
CA HIS A 170 -11.23 -13.01 -25.64
C HIS A 170 -11.62 -13.59 -27.00
N GLU A 171 -12.04 -12.72 -27.92
CA GLU A 171 -12.27 -13.03 -29.34
C GLU A 171 -11.54 -12.02 -30.21
N PHE A 172 -10.82 -12.47 -31.23
CA PHE A 172 -10.04 -11.63 -32.13
C PHE A 172 -10.68 -11.55 -33.52
N LYS A 173 -10.73 -10.34 -34.08
CA LYS A 173 -11.17 -10.06 -35.44
C LYS A 173 -10.23 -9.03 -36.07
N SER A 174 -9.73 -9.28 -37.27
CA SER A 174 -8.87 -8.29 -37.94
C SER A 174 -9.65 -7.03 -38.33
N LEU A 175 -10.87 -7.20 -38.89
CA LEU A 175 -11.74 -6.14 -39.42
C LEU A 175 -11.10 -5.22 -40.49
N SER A 176 -9.84 -5.44 -40.86
CA SER A 176 -9.03 -4.58 -41.72
C SER A 176 -9.64 -4.32 -43.10
N LYS A 177 -10.27 -5.35 -43.69
CA LYS A 177 -10.99 -5.22 -44.97
C LYS A 177 -12.34 -4.53 -44.82
N ALA A 178 -13.03 -4.74 -43.71
CA ALA A 178 -14.37 -4.19 -43.50
C ALA A 178 -14.32 -2.72 -43.09
N SER A 179 -13.26 -2.30 -42.37
CA SER A 179 -13.04 -0.90 -41.96
C SER A 179 -12.83 0.06 -43.12
N THR A 180 -12.54 -0.44 -44.34
CA THR A 180 -12.39 0.36 -45.56
C THR A 180 -13.64 0.41 -46.43
N LEU A 181 -14.72 -0.29 -46.03
CA LEU A 181 -15.99 -0.31 -46.75
C LEU A 181 -16.88 0.88 -46.36
N ASP A 182 -17.99 1.04 -47.08
CA ASP A 182 -19.00 2.05 -46.73
C ASP A 182 -19.61 1.79 -45.34
N ARG A 183 -20.16 2.86 -44.76
CA ARG A 183 -20.77 2.87 -43.43
C ARG A 183 -21.74 1.70 -43.20
N THR A 184 -22.61 1.37 -44.16
CA THR A 184 -23.61 0.32 -43.98
C THR A 184 -22.98 -1.06 -43.86
N ARG A 185 -21.98 -1.35 -44.70
CA ARG A 185 -21.24 -2.63 -44.69
C ARG A 185 -20.40 -2.79 -43.43
N LEU A 186 -19.69 -1.74 -43.03
CA LEU A 186 -18.90 -1.73 -41.80
C LEU A 186 -19.78 -1.96 -40.57
N GLN A 187 -20.90 -1.22 -40.45
CA GLN A 187 -21.84 -1.40 -39.34
C GLN A 187 -22.42 -2.80 -39.29
N ALA A 188 -22.89 -3.33 -40.43
CA ALA A 188 -23.46 -4.67 -40.48
C ALA A 188 -22.44 -5.75 -40.08
N LYS A 189 -21.18 -5.64 -40.54
CA LYS A 189 -20.12 -6.60 -40.21
C LYS A 189 -19.68 -6.48 -38.74
N PHE A 190 -19.48 -5.27 -38.23
CA PHE A 190 -19.12 -5.06 -36.82
C PHE A 190 -20.23 -5.57 -35.88
N ALA A 191 -21.48 -5.17 -36.14
CA ALA A 191 -22.64 -5.61 -35.37
C ALA A 191 -22.81 -7.13 -35.41
N LYS A 192 -22.60 -7.76 -36.57
CA LYS A 192 -22.64 -9.23 -36.70
C LYS A 192 -21.69 -9.92 -35.72
N GLU A 193 -20.42 -9.50 -35.70
CA GLU A 193 -19.42 -10.13 -34.83
C GLU A 193 -19.67 -9.84 -33.35
N VAL A 194 -20.01 -8.58 -33.00
CA VAL A 194 -20.33 -8.21 -31.62
C VAL A 194 -21.55 -8.98 -31.11
N LEU A 195 -22.65 -9.00 -31.85
CA LEU A 195 -23.88 -9.67 -31.41
C LEU A 195 -23.73 -11.18 -31.35
N LYS A 196 -22.98 -11.77 -32.29
CA LYS A 196 -22.64 -13.19 -32.26
C LYS A 196 -21.89 -13.51 -30.98
N PHE A 197 -20.80 -12.79 -30.69
CA PHE A 197 -20.00 -13.00 -29.50
C PHE A 197 -20.78 -12.72 -28.22
N ALA A 198 -21.48 -11.59 -28.13
CA ALA A 198 -22.24 -11.16 -26.97
C ALA A 198 -23.33 -12.16 -26.57
N THR A 199 -24.18 -12.56 -27.52
CA THR A 199 -25.26 -13.53 -27.24
C THR A 199 -24.70 -14.90 -26.87
N GLY A 200 -23.58 -15.30 -27.49
CA GLY A 200 -22.79 -16.46 -27.08
C GLY A 200 -22.38 -16.37 -25.61
N CYS A 201 -21.67 -15.31 -25.21
CA CYS A 201 -21.24 -15.06 -23.84
C CYS A 201 -22.40 -15.02 -22.84
N MET A 202 -23.46 -14.27 -23.15
CA MET A 202 -24.65 -14.14 -22.32
C MET A 202 -25.33 -15.47 -22.06
N ASN A 203 -25.46 -16.33 -23.08
CA ASN A 203 -26.11 -17.64 -22.95
C ASN A 203 -25.35 -18.65 -22.08
N ILE A 204 -24.04 -18.44 -21.86
CA ILE A 204 -23.20 -19.24 -20.94
C ILE A 204 -22.80 -18.48 -19.68
N ARG A 205 -23.27 -17.24 -19.51
CA ARG A 205 -22.96 -16.39 -18.36
C ARG A 205 -21.48 -16.06 -18.20
N THR A 206 -20.71 -16.04 -19.28
CA THR A 206 -19.28 -15.70 -19.23
C THR A 206 -19.06 -14.25 -19.62
N ASN A 207 -18.20 -13.54 -18.89
CA ASN A 207 -17.68 -12.25 -19.33
C ASN A 207 -16.84 -12.46 -20.60
N GLY A 208 -16.71 -11.43 -21.42
CA GLY A 208 -15.83 -11.48 -22.58
C GLY A 208 -15.51 -10.13 -23.19
N THR A 209 -14.40 -10.06 -23.93
CA THR A 209 -14.00 -8.89 -24.71
C THR A 209 -13.73 -9.33 -26.15
N ILE A 210 -14.42 -8.70 -27.11
CA ILE A 210 -14.10 -8.86 -28.53
C ILE A 210 -13.19 -7.70 -28.98
N HIS A 211 -12.09 -8.04 -29.64
CA HIS A 211 -11.07 -7.10 -30.11
C HIS A 211 -11.06 -7.05 -31.63
N PHE A 212 -11.18 -5.84 -32.18
CA PHE A 212 -11.07 -5.58 -33.61
C PHE A 212 -9.73 -4.89 -33.92
N GLY A 213 -9.01 -5.35 -34.95
CA GLY A 213 -7.63 -4.95 -35.22
C GLY A 213 -6.57 -5.88 -34.64
N VAL A 214 -7.00 -7.06 -34.18
CA VAL A 214 -6.13 -8.15 -33.69
C VAL A 214 -6.29 -9.33 -34.64
N MET A 215 -5.17 -9.89 -35.11
CA MET A 215 -5.17 -10.90 -36.16
C MET A 215 -5.56 -12.28 -35.61
N ASP A 216 -6.39 -12.99 -36.37
CA ASP A 216 -6.67 -14.40 -36.13
C ASP A 216 -5.92 -15.23 -37.19
N SER A 217 -5.01 -16.11 -36.75
CA SER A 217 -4.19 -16.94 -37.65
C SER A 217 -5.00 -17.82 -38.62
N LYS A 218 -6.31 -18.01 -38.39
CA LYS A 218 -7.21 -18.73 -39.31
C LYS A 218 -7.72 -17.86 -40.45
N GLU A 219 -7.98 -16.58 -40.20
CA GLU A 219 -8.53 -15.63 -41.19
C GLU A 219 -7.42 -14.82 -41.88
N ASP A 220 -6.28 -14.63 -41.22
CA ASP A 220 -5.18 -13.74 -41.66
C ASP A 220 -3.87 -14.53 -41.82
N THR A 221 -3.72 -15.21 -42.96
CA THR A 221 -2.50 -15.99 -43.28
C THR A 221 -1.26 -15.09 -43.31
N GLY A 222 -0.29 -15.34 -42.43
CA GLY A 222 0.96 -14.59 -42.33
C GLY A 222 1.18 -13.87 -41.00
N TYR A 223 0.17 -13.82 -40.13
CA TYR A 223 0.26 -13.23 -38.79
C TYR A 223 0.21 -14.29 -37.68
N VAL A 224 0.71 -13.93 -36.51
CA VAL A 224 0.56 -14.74 -35.29
C VAL A 224 -0.84 -14.51 -34.73
N HIS A 225 -1.52 -15.57 -34.25
CA HIS A 225 -2.83 -15.41 -33.61
C HIS A 225 -2.72 -14.53 -32.36
N GLY A 226 -3.57 -13.51 -32.24
CA GLY A 226 -3.49 -12.52 -31.17
C GLY A 226 -2.55 -11.35 -31.48
N GLU A 227 -1.96 -11.29 -32.67
CA GLU A 227 -1.07 -10.20 -33.05
C GLU A 227 -1.81 -8.87 -33.25
N ILE A 228 -1.34 -7.82 -32.58
CA ILE A 228 -1.93 -6.49 -32.62
C ILE A 228 -1.42 -5.71 -33.83
N ILE A 229 -2.34 -5.31 -34.71
CA ILE A 229 -2.04 -4.50 -35.89
C ILE A 229 -2.81 -3.17 -35.88
N GLY A 230 -4.02 -3.18 -35.33
CA GLY A 230 -4.94 -2.06 -35.34
C GLY A 230 -5.64 -1.83 -36.69
N ILE A 231 -6.74 -1.10 -36.65
CA ILE A 231 -7.48 -0.63 -37.82
C ILE A 231 -7.52 0.90 -37.85
N ALA A 232 -7.63 1.47 -39.05
CA ALA A 232 -7.92 2.88 -39.22
C ALA A 232 -9.37 3.16 -38.85
N VAL A 233 -9.61 4.15 -37.99
CA VAL A 233 -10.94 4.57 -37.54
C VAL A 233 -11.14 6.03 -37.94
N GLN A 234 -11.95 6.26 -38.98
CA GLN A 234 -12.25 7.62 -39.48
C GLN A 234 -13.33 8.30 -38.63
N GLU A 235 -14.41 7.58 -38.33
CA GLU A 235 -15.55 8.07 -37.55
C GLU A 235 -15.89 7.04 -36.47
N LYS A 236 -15.74 7.42 -35.19
CA LYS A 236 -16.03 6.55 -34.04
C LYS A 236 -17.53 6.22 -33.93
N ASP A 237 -18.39 7.17 -34.28
CA ASP A 237 -19.85 7.05 -34.19
C ASP A 237 -20.39 5.88 -35.03
N ILE A 238 -19.72 5.51 -36.13
CA ILE A 238 -20.11 4.34 -36.94
C ILE A 238 -20.23 3.07 -36.09
N TYR A 239 -19.26 2.85 -35.20
CA TYR A 239 -19.17 1.64 -34.36
C TYR A 239 -20.18 1.69 -33.20
N VAL A 240 -20.43 2.87 -32.65
CA VAL A 240 -21.44 3.08 -31.60
C VAL A 240 -22.83 2.82 -32.19
N ASP A 241 -23.14 3.45 -33.32
CA ASP A 241 -24.42 3.30 -34.03
C ASP A 241 -24.63 1.89 -34.57
N ALA A 242 -23.55 1.13 -34.82
CA ALA A 242 -23.65 -0.28 -35.19
C ALA A 242 -24.33 -1.13 -34.09
N LEU A 243 -24.25 -0.72 -32.82
CA LEU A 243 -24.94 -1.44 -31.74
C LEU A 243 -26.47 -1.23 -31.78
N ASP A 244 -26.99 -0.29 -32.56
CA ASP A 244 -28.44 -0.15 -32.76
C ASP A 244 -29.06 -1.33 -33.53
N TYR A 245 -28.24 -2.16 -34.17
CA TYR A 245 -28.70 -3.44 -34.70
C TYR A 245 -29.25 -4.38 -33.61
N ILE A 246 -28.96 -4.16 -32.32
CA ILE A 246 -29.63 -4.87 -31.21
C ILE A 246 -31.15 -4.81 -31.37
N GLU A 247 -31.70 -3.66 -31.77
CA GLU A 247 -33.15 -3.44 -31.87
C GLU A 247 -33.84 -4.34 -32.90
N ARG A 248 -33.09 -4.76 -33.91
CA ARG A 248 -33.59 -5.59 -35.03
C ARG A 248 -33.12 -7.04 -34.96
N SER A 249 -32.02 -7.29 -34.25
CA SER A 249 -31.39 -8.61 -34.15
C SER A 249 -31.94 -9.44 -32.99
N ILE A 250 -32.51 -8.79 -31.97
CA ILE A 250 -33.01 -9.42 -30.76
C ILE A 250 -34.52 -9.15 -30.67
N SER A 251 -35.35 -10.20 -30.55
CA SER A 251 -36.81 -10.05 -30.55
C SER A 251 -37.38 -9.75 -29.16
N SER A 252 -36.86 -10.42 -28.12
CA SER A 252 -37.21 -10.21 -26.71
C SER A 252 -35.98 -9.88 -25.88
N ASP A 253 -36.15 -9.16 -24.75
CA ASP A 253 -35.07 -8.89 -23.79
C ASP A 253 -33.91 -8.05 -24.36
N LYS A 254 -34.19 -7.19 -25.35
CA LYS A 254 -33.21 -6.28 -25.99
C LYS A 254 -32.48 -5.40 -24.98
N GLU A 255 -33.20 -4.93 -23.98
CA GLU A 255 -32.66 -4.11 -22.89
C GLU A 255 -31.58 -4.85 -22.11
N HIS A 256 -31.71 -6.16 -21.92
CA HIS A 256 -30.65 -6.95 -21.26
C HIS A 256 -29.39 -6.98 -22.11
N VAL A 257 -29.53 -7.11 -23.44
CA VAL A 257 -28.38 -7.08 -24.36
C VAL A 257 -27.72 -5.70 -24.32
N ARG A 258 -28.48 -4.60 -24.29
CA ARG A 258 -27.94 -3.24 -24.10
C ARG A 258 -27.20 -3.08 -22.78
N GLN A 259 -27.70 -3.65 -21.70
CA GLN A 259 -27.06 -3.59 -20.39
C GLN A 259 -25.82 -4.48 -20.29
N CYS A 260 -25.72 -5.54 -21.09
CA CYS A 260 -24.56 -6.44 -21.10
C CYS A 260 -23.47 -6.01 -22.09
N VAL A 261 -23.81 -5.39 -23.22
CA VAL A 261 -22.85 -4.96 -24.25
C VAL A 261 -22.40 -3.53 -23.96
N ARG A 262 -21.13 -3.34 -23.58
CA ARG A 262 -20.56 -2.01 -23.35
C ARG A 262 -20.36 -1.22 -24.65
N PRO A 263 -20.31 0.12 -24.60
CA PRO A 263 -19.94 0.92 -25.76
C PRO A 263 -18.55 0.55 -26.29
N PRO A 264 -18.30 0.64 -27.61
CA PRO A 264 -16.98 0.38 -28.19
C PRO A 264 -15.93 1.34 -27.64
N ARG A 265 -14.79 0.79 -27.20
CA ARG A 265 -13.61 1.53 -26.74
C ARG A 265 -12.55 1.53 -27.83
N PHE A 266 -11.86 2.65 -28.00
CA PHE A 266 -10.87 2.86 -29.06
C PHE A 266 -9.50 3.05 -28.44
N ILE A 267 -8.71 1.97 -28.41
CA ILE A 267 -7.38 1.95 -27.79
C ILE A 267 -6.34 2.23 -28.88
N GLU A 268 -5.53 3.26 -28.70
CA GLU A 268 -4.49 3.62 -29.68
C GLU A 268 -3.40 2.54 -29.76
N VAL A 269 -2.92 2.26 -30.98
CA VAL A 269 -1.83 1.34 -31.25
C VAL A 269 -0.58 2.13 -31.62
N LEU A 270 0.41 2.11 -30.75
CA LEU A 270 1.72 2.69 -30.98
C LEU A 270 2.47 1.89 -32.05
N ASP A 271 2.77 2.55 -33.16
CA ASP A 271 3.64 2.07 -34.22
C ASP A 271 4.93 2.90 -34.21
N ARG A 272 6.09 2.26 -34.03
CA ARG A 272 7.39 2.96 -34.03
C ARG A 272 7.89 3.29 -35.44
N GLU A 273 7.28 2.69 -36.45
CA GLU A 273 7.69 2.78 -37.86
C GLU A 273 6.76 3.66 -38.69
N SER A 274 5.58 4.00 -38.15
CA SER A 274 4.54 4.77 -38.84
C SER A 274 4.01 5.89 -37.96
N THR A 275 3.55 6.97 -38.60
CA THR A 275 2.79 8.05 -37.94
C THR A 275 1.28 7.90 -38.13
N GLU A 276 0.84 6.84 -38.82
CA GLU A 276 -0.58 6.55 -39.02
C GLU A 276 -1.24 6.13 -37.71
N MET A 277 -2.23 6.89 -37.24
CA MET A 277 -3.01 6.54 -36.06
C MET A 277 -3.91 5.34 -36.35
N ARG A 278 -3.71 4.27 -35.57
CA ARG A 278 -4.51 3.04 -35.63
C ARG A 278 -5.06 2.69 -34.26
N TYR A 279 -6.16 1.96 -34.25
CA TYR A 279 -6.85 1.60 -33.02
C TYR A 279 -7.14 0.10 -32.95
N VAL A 280 -7.09 -0.47 -31.75
CA VAL A 280 -7.86 -1.67 -31.43
C VAL A 280 -9.22 -1.20 -30.91
N VAL A 281 -10.30 -1.70 -31.52
CA VAL A 281 -11.66 -1.42 -31.03
C VAL A 281 -12.10 -2.58 -30.16
N GLU A 282 -12.37 -2.33 -28.89
CA GLU A 282 -12.80 -3.33 -27.92
C GLU A 282 -14.27 -3.16 -27.53
N VAL A 283 -14.98 -4.28 -27.36
CA VAL A 283 -16.33 -4.30 -26.80
C VAL A 283 -16.39 -5.33 -25.68
N ASP A 284 -16.64 -4.85 -24.46
CA ASP A 284 -16.79 -5.69 -23.27
C ASP A 284 -18.23 -6.19 -23.12
N ILE A 285 -18.39 -7.46 -22.77
CA ILE A 285 -19.66 -8.16 -22.56
C ILE A 285 -19.74 -8.59 -21.09
N VAL A 286 -20.70 -8.02 -20.36
CA VAL A 286 -20.86 -8.22 -18.91
C VAL A 286 -22.24 -8.82 -18.60
N PRO A 287 -22.40 -10.15 -18.71
CA PRO A 287 -23.65 -10.82 -18.38
C PRO A 287 -23.81 -11.05 -16.88
N SER A 288 -24.00 -9.96 -16.11
CA SER A 288 -24.25 -10.07 -14.66
C SER A 288 -25.49 -10.92 -14.39
N ILE A 289 -25.42 -11.79 -13.37
CA ILE A 289 -26.55 -12.66 -13.03
C ILE A 289 -27.84 -11.87 -12.80
N SER A 290 -27.73 -10.68 -12.21
CA SER A 290 -28.86 -9.77 -11.96
C SER A 290 -29.66 -9.41 -13.22
N ILE A 291 -29.02 -9.43 -14.40
CA ILE A 291 -29.62 -9.09 -15.69
C ILE A 291 -30.10 -10.35 -16.41
N VAL A 292 -29.28 -11.40 -16.43
CA VAL A 292 -29.49 -12.54 -17.35
C VAL A 292 -30.19 -13.76 -16.74
N LYS A 293 -30.52 -13.74 -15.44
CA LYS A 293 -31.12 -14.87 -14.70
C LYS A 293 -32.38 -15.41 -15.39
N ASN A 294 -32.44 -16.73 -15.53
CA ASN A 294 -33.51 -17.50 -16.17
C ASN A 294 -33.77 -17.16 -17.65
N LYS A 295 -32.82 -16.53 -18.36
CA LYS A 295 -32.98 -16.13 -19.78
C LYS A 295 -32.09 -16.90 -20.75
N VAL A 296 -32.61 -17.11 -21.95
CA VAL A 296 -31.87 -17.57 -23.14
C VAL A 296 -32.15 -16.57 -24.25
N TYR A 297 -31.07 -16.10 -24.87
CA TYR A 297 -31.10 -15.08 -25.90
C TYR A 297 -31.03 -15.70 -27.28
N VAL A 298 -32.04 -15.41 -28.08
CA VAL A 298 -32.13 -15.77 -29.50
C VAL A 298 -31.75 -14.56 -30.33
N VAL A 299 -30.89 -14.74 -31.33
CA VAL A 299 -30.41 -13.64 -32.18
C VAL A 299 -30.60 -13.95 -33.65
N ARG A 300 -30.87 -12.90 -34.43
CA ARG A 300 -30.78 -12.88 -35.89
C ARG A 300 -29.62 -11.98 -36.27
N LEU A 301 -28.54 -12.57 -36.77
CA LEU A 301 -27.35 -11.79 -37.07
C LEU A 301 -27.56 -10.93 -38.33
N PRO A 302 -27.18 -9.64 -38.32
CA PRO A 302 -27.22 -8.81 -39.52
C PRO A 302 -26.16 -9.29 -40.52
N ASN A 303 -26.51 -9.32 -41.80
CA ASN A 303 -25.63 -9.71 -42.88
C ASN A 303 -25.89 -8.85 -44.11
N PHE A 304 -24.87 -8.17 -44.61
CA PHE A 304 -24.99 -7.37 -45.83
C PHE A 304 -24.95 -8.28 -47.05
N LYS A 305 -26.02 -8.26 -47.88
CA LYS A 305 -26.02 -8.97 -49.16
C LYS A 305 -25.67 -8.02 -50.29
N GLU A 306 -24.57 -8.30 -50.98
CA GLU A 306 -24.13 -7.50 -52.13
C GLU A 306 -25.12 -7.55 -53.29
N SER A 307 -25.80 -8.67 -53.51
CA SER A 307 -26.76 -8.83 -54.61
C SER A 307 -28.01 -7.97 -54.47
N THR A 308 -28.45 -7.69 -53.25
CA THR A 308 -29.65 -6.88 -52.95
C THR A 308 -29.30 -5.49 -52.42
N ASN A 309 -28.01 -5.22 -52.17
CA ASN A 309 -27.47 -4.00 -51.57
C ASN A 309 -28.20 -3.56 -50.29
N LYS A 310 -28.60 -4.54 -49.47
CA LYS A 310 -29.38 -4.35 -48.24
C LYS A 310 -28.85 -5.25 -47.12
N VAL A 311 -29.10 -4.83 -45.88
CA VAL A 311 -28.85 -5.66 -44.70
C VAL A 311 -30.03 -6.59 -44.50
N GLU A 312 -29.76 -7.88 -44.63
CA GLU A 312 -30.69 -8.96 -44.33
C GLU A 312 -30.30 -9.63 -43.01
N PHE A 313 -31.25 -10.33 -42.39
CA PHE A 313 -31.04 -10.96 -41.11
C PHE A 313 -31.01 -12.47 -41.29
N GLU A 314 -30.02 -13.11 -40.67
CA GLU A 314 -29.93 -14.56 -40.63
C GLU A 314 -31.12 -15.16 -39.87
N LYS A 315 -31.32 -16.49 -40.02
CA LYS A 315 -32.34 -17.20 -39.24
C LYS A 315 -32.06 -17.06 -37.75
N GLU A 316 -33.12 -17.05 -36.96
CA GLU A 316 -33.01 -17.04 -35.50
C GLU A 316 -32.20 -18.24 -35.01
N ALA A 317 -31.21 -17.97 -34.17
CA ALA A 317 -30.34 -18.99 -33.58
C ALA A 317 -30.07 -18.69 -32.11
N ILE A 318 -29.97 -19.76 -31.32
CA ILE A 318 -29.41 -19.71 -29.97
C ILE A 318 -27.91 -19.96 -30.12
N LEU A 319 -27.10 -18.96 -29.79
CA LEU A 319 -25.65 -19.07 -29.87
C LEU A 319 -25.04 -19.39 -28.52
N ARG A 320 -23.96 -20.16 -28.52
CA ARG A 320 -23.24 -20.52 -27.30
C ARG A 320 -21.73 -20.45 -27.49
N ARG A 321 -21.00 -20.06 -26.43
CA ARG A 321 -19.53 -20.16 -26.38
C ARG A 321 -19.12 -21.58 -26.00
N VAL A 322 -18.25 -22.19 -26.81
CA VAL A 322 -17.64 -23.50 -26.57
C VAL A 322 -16.14 -23.39 -26.85
N GLY A 323 -15.34 -23.41 -25.79
CA GLY A 323 -13.91 -23.07 -25.89
C GLY A 323 -13.73 -21.66 -26.48
N SER A 324 -12.85 -21.53 -27.46
CA SER A 324 -12.60 -20.27 -28.19
C SER A 324 -13.55 -20.02 -29.37
N LYS A 325 -14.68 -20.73 -29.47
CA LYS A 325 -15.63 -20.55 -30.59
C LYS A 325 -17.04 -20.23 -30.10
N THR A 326 -17.75 -19.44 -30.90
CA THR A 326 -19.17 -19.19 -30.74
C THR A 326 -19.95 -19.89 -31.85
N GLU A 327 -20.75 -20.88 -31.47
CA GLU A 327 -21.47 -21.78 -32.36
C GLU A 327 -22.98 -21.83 -32.05
N PRO A 328 -23.84 -22.15 -33.03
CA PRO A 328 -25.26 -22.36 -32.77
C PRO A 328 -25.53 -23.66 -32.00
N VAL A 329 -26.54 -23.64 -31.13
CA VAL A 329 -27.07 -24.84 -30.46
C VAL A 329 -27.91 -25.64 -31.46
N ASN A 330 -27.59 -26.91 -31.63
CA ASN A 330 -28.36 -27.81 -32.51
C ASN A 330 -29.81 -27.95 -32.03
N ASP A 331 -30.75 -28.08 -32.96
CA ASP A 331 -32.19 -28.23 -32.65
C ASP A 331 -32.48 -29.39 -31.68
N LYS A 332 -31.72 -30.48 -31.78
CA LYS A 332 -31.85 -31.66 -30.88
C LYS A 332 -31.42 -31.37 -29.44
N ASP A 333 -30.52 -30.42 -29.24
CA ASP A 333 -29.92 -30.10 -27.95
C ASP A 333 -30.61 -28.90 -27.27
N GLN A 334 -31.54 -28.22 -27.95
CA GLN A 334 -32.19 -27.02 -27.42
C GLN A 334 -32.92 -27.29 -26.09
N SER A 335 -33.63 -28.41 -25.97
CA SER A 335 -34.34 -28.75 -24.73
C SER A 335 -33.39 -28.92 -23.54
N ASP A 336 -32.27 -29.61 -23.72
CA ASP A 336 -31.23 -29.75 -22.69
C ASP A 336 -30.58 -28.40 -22.38
N PHE A 337 -30.36 -27.58 -23.42
CA PHE A 337 -29.80 -26.24 -23.26
C PHE A 337 -30.67 -25.35 -22.35
N TYR A 338 -32.00 -25.39 -22.52
CA TYR A 338 -32.96 -24.69 -21.67
C TYR A 338 -32.99 -25.25 -20.23
N GLN A 339 -32.95 -26.57 -20.07
CA GLN A 339 -32.97 -27.20 -18.73
C GLN A 339 -31.75 -26.78 -17.88
N ARG A 340 -30.57 -26.68 -18.50
CA ARG A 340 -29.32 -26.30 -17.83
C ARG A 340 -29.17 -24.79 -17.58
N VAL A 341 -30.15 -23.96 -17.92
CA VAL A 341 -30.09 -22.50 -17.65
C VAL A 341 -29.91 -22.25 -16.15
N ARG A 342 -30.65 -22.99 -15.31
CA ARG A 342 -30.58 -22.84 -13.85
C ARG A 342 -29.20 -23.21 -13.31
N ASP A 343 -28.56 -24.23 -13.86
CA ASP A 343 -27.21 -24.64 -13.47
C ASP A 343 -26.19 -23.56 -13.82
N ARG A 344 -26.30 -22.97 -15.02
CA ARG A 344 -25.43 -21.86 -15.44
C ARG A 344 -25.66 -20.60 -14.61
N ASP A 345 -26.92 -20.32 -14.26
CA ASP A 345 -27.26 -19.23 -13.37
C ASP A 345 -26.66 -19.44 -11.98
N ALA A 346 -26.77 -20.64 -11.42
CA ALA A 346 -26.17 -20.99 -10.12
C ALA A 346 -24.63 -20.88 -10.15
N GLN A 347 -23.98 -21.40 -11.19
CA GLN A 347 -22.52 -21.27 -11.35
C GLN A 347 -22.08 -19.81 -11.47
N ARG A 348 -22.85 -18.98 -12.18
CA ARG A 348 -22.55 -17.56 -12.29
C ARG A 348 -22.80 -16.81 -10.98
N GLU A 349 -23.90 -17.11 -10.30
CA GLU A 349 -24.22 -16.54 -8.98
C GLU A 349 -23.13 -16.89 -7.97
N GLU A 350 -22.67 -18.15 -7.95
CA GLU A 350 -21.53 -18.61 -7.17
C GLU A 350 -20.23 -17.91 -7.60
N ALA A 351 -19.94 -17.77 -8.90
CA ALA A 351 -18.73 -17.11 -9.37
C ALA A 351 -18.70 -15.61 -9.03
N GLU A 352 -19.85 -14.92 -9.12
CA GLU A 352 -19.96 -13.52 -8.70
C GLU A 352 -19.82 -13.39 -7.18
N GLN A 353 -20.48 -14.24 -6.39
CA GLN A 353 -20.33 -14.28 -4.93
C GLN A 353 -18.90 -14.62 -4.50
N ASN A 354 -18.27 -15.59 -5.16
CA ASN A 354 -16.87 -15.93 -4.93
C ASN A 354 -15.94 -14.82 -5.40
N GLN A 355 -16.32 -13.98 -6.37
CA GLN A 355 -15.58 -12.76 -6.69
C GLN A 355 -15.73 -11.70 -5.59
N PHE A 356 -16.84 -11.67 -4.85
CA PHE A 356 -16.94 -10.89 -3.60
C PHE A 356 -16.09 -11.49 -2.46
N LEU A 357 -15.93 -12.82 -2.42
CA LEU A 357 -15.11 -13.52 -1.41
C LEU A 357 -13.62 -13.64 -1.77
N SER A 358 -13.28 -13.55 -3.06
CA SER A 358 -11.94 -13.73 -3.65
C SER A 358 -11.41 -12.47 -4.35
N ALA A 359 -12.18 -11.36 -4.33
CA ALA A 359 -11.60 -10.04 -4.50
C ALA A 359 -10.61 -9.82 -3.35
N PRO A 360 -9.46 -9.19 -3.59
CA PRO A 360 -8.60 -8.80 -2.49
C PRO A 360 -9.40 -7.85 -1.58
N ASP A 361 -9.63 -8.29 -0.34
CA ASP A 361 -9.88 -7.48 0.86
C ASP A 361 -11.01 -6.42 0.89
N PHE A 362 -12.00 -6.42 0.00
CA PHE A 362 -13.10 -5.44 0.08
C PHE A 362 -14.39 -5.96 0.74
N CYS A 363 -14.26 -6.38 2.00
CA CYS A 363 -15.25 -6.08 3.06
C CYS A 363 -14.62 -6.32 4.45
N GLN A 364 -13.38 -5.87 4.65
CA GLN A 364 -12.92 -5.63 6.01
C GLN A 364 -13.68 -4.40 6.51
N ASP A 365 -14.36 -4.48 7.66
CA ASP A 365 -14.82 -3.29 8.38
C ASP A 365 -13.56 -2.52 8.80
N LEU A 366 -13.05 -1.67 7.89
CA LEU A 366 -11.81 -0.91 8.06
C LEU A 366 -11.91 -0.01 9.30
N GLY A 367 -13.10 0.49 9.61
CA GLY A 367 -13.36 1.22 10.85
C GLY A 367 -13.13 0.34 12.08
N ARG A 368 -13.67 -0.87 12.13
CA ARG A 368 -13.39 -1.83 13.20
C ARG A 368 -11.93 -2.22 13.25
N LYS A 369 -11.30 -2.50 12.12
CA LYS A 369 -9.87 -2.86 12.04
C LYS A 369 -8.99 -1.77 12.62
N LEU A 370 -9.18 -0.53 12.16
CA LEU A 370 -8.50 0.65 12.65
C LEU A 370 -8.71 0.82 14.16
N ARG A 371 -9.95 0.70 14.65
CA ARG A 371 -10.25 0.77 16.09
C ARG A 371 -9.51 -0.29 16.89
N VAL A 372 -9.54 -1.55 16.44
CA VAL A 372 -8.88 -2.67 17.13
C VAL A 372 -7.37 -2.47 17.18
N GLN A 373 -6.74 -2.06 16.08
CA GLN A 373 -5.30 -1.81 16.02
C GLN A 373 -4.86 -0.66 16.95
N MET A 374 -5.61 0.44 16.96
CA MET A 374 -5.27 1.63 17.75
C MET A 374 -5.53 1.46 19.25
N THR A 375 -6.46 0.58 19.63
CA THR A 375 -6.83 0.33 21.04
C THR A 375 -6.26 -0.96 21.60
N SER A 376 -5.52 -1.75 20.80
CA SER A 376 -5.12 -3.12 21.15
C SER A 376 -6.33 -3.96 21.63
N GLY A 377 -7.50 -3.75 21.01
CA GLY A 377 -8.76 -4.42 21.34
C GLY A 377 -9.56 -3.83 22.50
N LYS A 378 -9.07 -2.77 23.16
CA LYS A 378 -9.79 -2.06 24.23
C LYS A 378 -10.87 -1.14 23.66
N LYS A 379 -11.69 -0.55 24.55
CA LYS A 379 -12.76 0.38 24.13
C LYS A 379 -12.22 1.74 23.67
N PHE A 380 -11.15 2.21 24.30
CA PHE A 380 -10.51 3.50 24.04
C PHE A 380 -9.01 3.33 23.91
N ILE A 381 -8.38 4.30 23.25
CA ILE A 381 -6.92 4.40 23.19
C ILE A 381 -6.37 4.58 24.62
N GLU A 382 -5.31 3.85 24.95
CA GLU A 382 -4.69 3.90 26.27
C GLU A 382 -4.06 5.27 26.54
N LYS A 383 -4.44 5.90 27.66
CA LYS A 383 -4.04 7.27 28.01
C LYS A 383 -2.53 7.48 28.13
N GLU A 384 -1.82 6.45 28.58
CA GLU A 384 -0.38 6.51 28.87
C GLU A 384 0.49 5.98 27.72
N LYS A 385 -0.12 5.49 26.63
CA LYS A 385 0.61 4.93 25.49
C LYS A 385 1.22 6.06 24.66
N TRP A 386 2.50 5.94 24.32
CA TRP A 386 3.22 6.88 23.47
C TRP A 386 3.04 6.55 21.99
N PHE A 387 2.96 7.56 21.14
CA PHE A 387 2.85 7.38 19.69
C PHE A 387 4.05 7.96 18.96
N ILE A 388 4.59 7.16 18.03
CA ILE A 388 5.62 7.59 17.09
C ILE A 388 4.98 7.60 15.71
N PHE A 389 5.04 8.74 15.03
CA PHE A 389 4.55 8.85 13.65
C PHE A 389 5.71 8.80 12.66
N VAL A 390 5.51 8.08 11.56
CA VAL A 390 6.40 8.12 10.39
C VAL A 390 5.57 8.62 9.22
N THR A 391 5.86 9.82 8.74
CA THR A 391 5.01 10.55 7.79
C THR A 391 5.78 10.95 6.55
N ASN A 392 5.06 11.07 5.43
CA ASN A 392 5.54 11.72 4.22
C ASN A 392 4.66 12.92 3.86
N LYS A 393 4.68 13.38 2.61
CA LYS A 393 4.02 14.62 2.21
C LYS A 393 2.50 14.51 2.32
N PHE A 394 1.89 15.47 3.02
CA PHE A 394 0.44 15.58 3.13
C PHE A 394 -0.14 16.40 1.98
N SER A 395 -1.31 16.00 1.49
CA SER A 395 -2.09 16.88 0.62
C SER A 395 -2.81 17.96 1.44
N PRO A 396 -3.14 19.13 0.86
CA PRO A 396 -3.93 20.15 1.55
C PRO A 396 -5.28 19.64 2.07
N ASN A 397 -5.87 18.66 1.39
CA ASN A 397 -7.12 18.03 1.81
C ASN A 397 -6.93 17.18 3.07
N ASP A 398 -5.86 16.39 3.13
CA ASP A 398 -5.56 15.55 4.30
C ASP A 398 -5.20 16.38 5.54
N LEU A 399 -4.54 17.53 5.35
CA LEU A 399 -4.23 18.48 6.41
C LEU A 399 -5.46 19.08 7.10
N CYS A 400 -6.64 19.00 6.47
CA CYS A 400 -7.91 19.42 7.07
C CYS A 400 -8.48 18.38 8.06
N HIS A 401 -7.88 17.20 8.17
CA HIS A 401 -8.41 16.04 8.87
C HIS A 401 -7.36 15.40 9.78
N ILE A 402 -6.69 16.22 10.59
CA ILE A 402 -5.63 15.77 11.51
C ILE A 402 -6.00 15.90 12.99
N ASP A 403 -7.24 16.27 13.32
CA ASP A 403 -7.68 16.56 14.68
C ASP A 403 -7.48 15.38 15.62
N TRP A 404 -7.69 14.15 15.11
CA TRP A 404 -7.39 12.94 15.85
C TRP A 404 -5.93 12.87 16.31
N LEU A 405 -4.97 13.31 15.50
CA LEU A 405 -3.54 13.26 15.81
C LEU A 405 -3.17 14.28 16.89
N LEU A 406 -3.80 15.47 16.87
CA LEU A 406 -3.60 16.53 17.86
C LEU A 406 -3.96 16.07 19.29
N ASN A 407 -4.92 15.15 19.41
CA ASN A 407 -5.36 14.62 20.69
C ASN A 407 -4.51 13.43 21.20
N MET A 408 -3.47 13.02 20.48
CA MET A 408 -2.65 11.84 20.82
C MET A 408 -1.43 12.22 21.67
N ASN A 409 -0.97 11.29 22.49
CA ASN A 409 0.27 11.45 23.25
C ASN A 409 1.50 11.20 22.35
N VAL A 410 1.82 12.17 21.51
CA VAL A 410 2.87 12.05 20.48
C VAL A 410 4.26 12.24 21.09
N PHE A 411 5.06 11.18 21.07
CA PHE A 411 6.46 11.24 21.50
C PHE A 411 7.34 11.90 20.44
N CYS A 412 7.32 11.38 19.20
CA CYS A 412 8.06 11.98 18.10
C CYS A 412 7.43 11.70 16.73
N VAL A 413 7.81 12.52 15.75
CA VAL A 413 7.42 12.41 14.35
C VAL A 413 8.68 12.30 13.50
N PHE A 414 8.83 11.20 12.76
CA PHE A 414 9.82 11.02 11.70
C PHE A 414 9.22 11.53 10.38
N ASP A 415 9.53 12.79 10.07
CA ASP A 415 8.92 13.52 8.96
C ASP A 415 9.85 13.55 7.74
N PHE A 416 9.37 12.94 6.65
CA PHE A 416 10.11 12.87 5.39
C PHE A 416 9.77 14.01 4.41
N ASP A 417 8.83 14.91 4.75
CA ASP A 417 8.50 16.07 3.92
C ASP A 417 9.36 17.29 4.26
N PRO A 418 10.28 17.72 3.38
CA PRO A 418 11.12 18.90 3.61
C PRO A 418 10.34 20.21 3.77
N ASP A 419 9.13 20.28 3.21
CA ASP A 419 8.24 21.43 3.23
C ASP A 419 7.22 21.36 4.39
N SER A 420 7.35 20.36 5.26
CA SER A 420 6.35 20.12 6.31
C SER A 420 6.16 21.31 7.24
N LYS A 421 7.25 22.03 7.58
CA LYS A 421 7.19 23.23 8.43
C LYS A 421 6.59 24.45 7.73
N THR A 422 6.71 24.54 6.41
CA THR A 422 6.21 25.70 5.64
C THR A 422 4.77 25.52 5.22
N SER A 423 4.37 24.30 4.84
CA SER A 423 3.06 24.04 4.25
C SER A 423 2.47 22.65 4.54
N GLY A 424 3.20 21.76 5.21
CA GLY A 424 2.74 20.40 5.51
C GLY A 424 2.32 20.20 6.96
N LEU A 425 2.44 18.96 7.43
CA LEU A 425 1.88 18.51 8.71
C LEU A 425 2.44 19.28 9.91
N CYS A 426 3.75 19.54 9.94
CA CYS A 426 4.41 20.28 11.01
C CYS A 426 3.84 21.69 11.14
N SER A 427 3.66 22.39 10.01
CA SER A 427 3.09 23.74 9.99
C SER A 427 1.68 23.78 10.58
N LYS A 428 0.88 22.73 10.33
CA LYS A 428 -0.48 22.61 10.82
C LYS A 428 -0.51 22.23 12.30
N TYR A 429 0.34 21.29 12.72
CA TYR A 429 0.49 20.89 14.12
C TYR A 429 0.89 22.08 15.01
N LEU A 430 1.84 22.91 14.55
CA LEU A 430 2.33 24.09 15.26
C LEU A 430 1.27 25.19 15.48
N GLN A 431 0.10 25.09 14.82
CA GLN A 431 -1.02 25.99 15.10
C GLN A 431 -1.74 25.63 16.41
N HIS A 432 -1.57 24.41 16.90
CA HIS A 432 -2.30 23.86 18.04
C HIS A 432 -1.36 23.43 19.18
N HIS A 433 -0.16 22.95 18.86
CA HIS A 433 0.80 22.39 19.81
C HIS A 433 2.21 22.93 19.61
N ALA A 434 3.01 22.95 20.67
CA ALA A 434 4.45 23.21 20.59
C ALA A 434 5.21 21.93 20.22
N ALA A 435 6.26 22.06 19.41
CA ALA A 435 7.13 20.95 19.06
C ALA A 435 8.58 21.41 18.92
N ASN A 436 9.51 20.55 19.31
CA ASN A 436 10.95 20.78 19.13
C ASN A 436 11.41 20.25 17.78
N MET A 437 12.10 21.11 17.03
CA MET A 437 12.56 20.79 15.69
C MET A 437 13.93 20.12 15.78
N HIS A 438 13.99 18.86 15.42
CA HIS A 438 15.21 18.06 15.45
C HIS A 438 15.53 17.50 14.07
N SER A 439 16.73 16.98 13.99
CA SER A 439 17.21 16.16 12.88
C SER A 439 17.63 14.79 13.37
N LEU A 440 17.83 13.86 12.45
CA LEU A 440 18.38 12.54 12.80
C LEU A 440 19.72 12.66 13.53
N GLN A 441 20.52 13.69 13.20
CA GLN A 441 21.81 13.90 13.85
C GLN A 441 21.67 14.44 15.29
N SER A 442 20.55 15.10 15.60
CA SER A 442 20.24 15.56 16.96
C SER A 442 20.13 14.38 17.94
N TYR A 443 19.78 13.19 17.42
CA TYR A 443 19.61 11.97 18.21
C TYR A 443 20.91 11.20 18.50
N ARG A 444 22.06 11.80 18.20
CA ARG A 444 23.36 11.18 18.44
C ARG A 444 23.77 11.37 19.90
N LEU A 445 23.70 10.29 20.68
CA LEU A 445 24.16 10.28 22.06
C LEU A 445 25.69 10.48 22.10
N SER A 446 26.13 11.50 22.84
CA SER A 446 27.55 11.73 23.12
C SER A 446 28.04 10.74 24.19
N GLY A 447 29.27 10.23 24.05
CA GLY A 447 29.76 9.10 24.85
C GLY A 447 29.88 9.35 26.36
N ASP A 448 29.81 10.60 26.79
CA ASP A 448 29.84 11.07 28.17
C ASP A 448 28.45 11.43 28.74
N MET A 449 27.42 11.53 27.91
CA MET A 449 26.08 11.95 28.31
C MET A 449 25.21 10.75 28.72
N SER A 450 24.59 10.81 29.90
CA SER A 450 23.60 9.81 30.32
C SER A 450 22.27 9.97 29.58
N ILE A 451 21.46 8.90 29.52
CA ILE A 451 20.12 8.95 28.89
C ILE A 451 19.22 10.00 29.54
N LYS A 452 19.33 10.21 30.85
CA LYS A 452 18.55 11.22 31.57
C LYS A 452 18.96 12.64 31.18
N GLU A 453 20.25 12.89 31.03
CA GLU A 453 20.76 14.19 30.56
C GLU A 453 20.38 14.43 29.10
N PHE A 454 20.45 13.40 28.27
CA PHE A 454 20.07 13.47 26.86
C PHE A 454 18.58 13.76 26.66
N THR A 455 17.71 13.02 27.35
CA THR A 455 16.25 13.25 27.31
C THR A 455 15.90 14.66 27.79
N SER A 456 16.57 15.14 28.86
CA SER A 456 16.39 16.52 29.35
C SER A 456 16.93 17.57 28.36
N HIS A 457 18.06 17.31 27.70
CA HIS A 457 18.69 18.22 26.74
C HIS A 457 17.84 18.44 25.48
N LEU A 458 17.18 17.38 25.00
CA LEU A 458 16.27 17.45 23.86
C LEU A 458 14.82 17.71 24.27
N HIS A 459 14.53 17.92 25.55
CA HIS A 459 13.18 18.11 26.08
C HIS A 459 12.20 17.00 25.65
N LEU A 460 12.69 15.76 25.62
CA LEU A 460 11.86 14.59 25.32
C LEU A 460 10.85 14.38 26.45
N PHE A 461 9.65 13.91 26.13
CA PHE A 461 8.49 13.78 27.02
C PHE A 461 7.82 15.09 27.46
N ASP A 462 8.54 16.20 27.48
CA ASP A 462 7.98 17.53 27.80
C ASP A 462 7.33 18.17 26.57
N GLN A 463 7.90 17.95 25.38
CA GLN A 463 7.39 18.44 24.11
C GLN A 463 7.58 17.39 23.02
N THR A 464 6.69 17.39 22.02
CA THR A 464 6.80 16.50 20.87
C THR A 464 8.08 16.78 20.08
N SER A 465 8.86 15.73 19.83
CA SER A 465 10.07 15.83 19.01
C SER A 465 9.72 15.68 17.53
N TRP A 466 9.92 16.73 16.74
CA TRP A 466 9.69 16.74 15.30
C TRP A 466 10.99 16.54 14.54
N ILE A 467 11.22 15.33 14.03
CA ILE A 467 12.47 14.91 13.41
C ILE A 467 12.37 15.02 11.89
N PHE A 468 13.07 15.98 11.30
CA PHE A 468 13.12 16.14 9.84
C PHE A 468 14.10 15.14 9.21
N CYS A 469 13.58 14.01 8.74
CA CYS A 469 14.39 12.92 8.22
C CYS A 469 15.02 13.25 6.87
N ASN A 470 14.34 14.03 6.01
CA ASN A 470 14.90 14.51 4.75
C ASN A 470 15.35 15.98 4.79
N GLY A 471 15.68 16.50 5.98
CA GLY A 471 16.08 17.91 6.10
C GLY A 471 14.93 18.89 5.87
N ARG A 472 15.25 20.17 5.70
CA ARG A 472 14.26 21.26 5.66
C ARG A 472 14.53 22.24 4.54
N SER A 473 13.49 22.58 3.76
CA SER A 473 13.58 23.56 2.68
C SER A 473 13.78 24.98 3.18
N ASP A 474 13.21 25.31 4.36
CA ASP A 474 13.29 26.65 4.96
C ASP A 474 14.60 26.90 5.73
N PHE A 475 15.40 25.85 5.97
CA PHE A 475 16.60 25.91 6.78
C PHE A 475 17.86 26.03 5.91
N LYS A 476 18.60 27.14 6.07
CA LYS A 476 19.84 27.41 5.32
C LYS A 476 21.10 26.73 5.89
N GLY A 477 20.95 25.75 6.78
CA GLY A 477 22.07 25.01 7.36
C GLY A 477 22.48 23.78 6.53
N ASN A 478 23.27 22.89 7.14
CA ASN A 478 23.82 21.69 6.48
C ASN A 478 22.81 20.56 6.26
N GLU A 479 21.53 20.79 6.54
CA GLU A 479 20.47 19.77 6.45
C GLU A 479 19.55 20.01 5.27
N THR A 480 20.15 20.13 4.09
CA THR A 480 19.40 20.29 2.85
C THR A 480 18.73 18.96 2.46
N PRO A 481 17.57 19.04 1.79
CA PRO A 481 16.95 17.88 1.17
C PRO A 481 17.82 17.26 0.09
N CYS A 482 17.73 15.94 -0.06
CA CYS A 482 18.49 15.20 -1.07
C CYS A 482 17.66 14.07 -1.70
N ASP A 483 18.15 13.53 -2.82
CA ASP A 483 17.53 12.40 -3.51
C ASP A 483 17.66 11.10 -2.69
N GLU A 484 16.83 10.09 -3.02
CA GLU A 484 16.76 8.82 -2.30
C GLU A 484 18.13 8.13 -2.12
N MET A 485 18.99 8.15 -3.14
CA MET A 485 20.27 7.44 -3.09
C MET A 485 21.31 8.20 -2.26
N THR A 486 21.31 9.53 -2.35
CA THR A 486 22.14 10.38 -1.49
C THR A 486 21.69 10.28 -0.04
N TRP A 487 20.37 10.25 0.21
CA TRP A 487 19.80 10.05 1.54
C TRP A 487 20.29 8.74 2.17
N ILE A 488 20.19 7.62 1.44
CA ILE A 488 20.63 6.30 1.92
C ILE A 488 22.11 6.30 2.28
N LYS A 489 22.96 6.97 1.49
CA LYS A 489 24.41 7.03 1.75
C LYS A 489 24.77 7.87 2.96
N THR A 490 23.98 8.90 3.28
CA THR A 490 24.38 9.96 4.23
C THR A 490 23.59 9.97 5.53
N LYS A 491 22.32 9.55 5.51
CA LYS A 491 21.39 9.66 6.64
C LYS A 491 20.97 8.34 7.27
N MET A 492 21.15 7.21 6.56
CA MET A 492 20.75 5.87 7.01
C MET A 492 21.37 5.48 8.36
N THR A 493 22.65 5.78 8.59
CA THR A 493 23.31 5.49 9.87
C THR A 493 22.67 6.26 11.02
N PHE A 494 22.38 7.55 10.81
CA PHE A 494 21.73 8.38 11.83
C PHE A 494 20.30 7.91 12.11
N LEU A 495 19.56 7.47 11.08
CA LEU A 495 18.25 6.84 11.26
C LEU A 495 18.35 5.62 12.19
N ARG A 496 19.24 4.67 11.89
CA ARG A 496 19.43 3.48 12.70
C ARG A 496 19.79 3.81 14.14
N GLU A 497 20.74 4.72 14.36
CA GLU A 497 21.15 5.14 15.70
C GLU A 497 19.98 5.77 16.47
N SER A 498 19.17 6.61 15.81
CA SER A 498 18.01 7.27 16.40
C SER A 498 16.93 6.27 16.81
N VAL A 499 16.56 5.35 15.89
CA VAL A 499 15.53 4.33 16.13
C VAL A 499 15.96 3.39 17.27
N SER A 500 17.22 2.94 17.27
CA SER A 500 17.78 2.08 18.31
C SER A 500 17.79 2.75 19.68
N LEU A 501 18.17 4.02 19.75
CA LEU A 501 18.14 4.78 20.99
C LEU A 501 16.72 4.89 21.54
N ILE A 502 15.75 5.24 20.69
CA ILE A 502 14.34 5.38 21.08
C ILE A 502 13.78 4.05 21.57
N CYS A 503 13.91 2.98 20.77
CA CYS A 503 13.27 1.69 21.04
C CYS A 503 13.92 0.89 22.17
N LYS A 504 15.24 1.03 22.40
CA LYS A 504 15.98 0.18 23.34
C LYS A 504 16.36 0.88 24.64
N GLN A 505 16.46 2.22 24.63
CA GLN A 505 17.01 2.97 25.78
C GLN A 505 16.06 4.04 26.33
N ILE A 506 15.16 4.59 25.51
CA ILE A 506 14.25 5.67 25.94
C ILE A 506 12.84 5.14 26.27
N LEU A 507 12.21 4.43 25.34
CA LEU A 507 10.84 3.93 25.49
C LEU A 507 10.84 2.44 25.85
N PRO A 508 10.27 2.04 27.00
CA PRO A 508 10.15 0.63 27.36
C PRO A 508 9.25 -0.15 26.39
N LYS A 509 9.53 -1.44 26.19
CA LYS A 509 8.70 -2.34 25.37
C LYS A 509 7.23 -2.33 25.85
N GLY A 510 6.30 -2.26 24.91
CA GLY A 510 4.85 -2.24 25.16
C GLY A 510 4.27 -0.88 25.56
N THR A 511 5.09 0.15 25.75
CA THR A 511 4.62 1.49 26.15
C THR A 511 4.35 2.42 24.96
N PHE A 512 4.66 2.00 23.73
CA PHE A 512 4.55 2.83 22.55
C PHE A 512 4.08 2.08 21.31
N GLN A 513 3.52 2.82 20.35
CA GLN A 513 3.09 2.32 19.04
C GLN A 513 3.69 3.17 17.93
N VAL A 514 4.07 2.53 16.82
CA VAL A 514 4.63 3.20 15.63
C VAL A 514 3.59 3.19 14.51
N ILE A 515 3.25 4.38 14.01
CA ILE A 515 2.23 4.57 12.97
C ILE A 515 2.88 5.13 11.72
N PHE A 516 2.92 4.34 10.66
CA PHE A 516 3.26 4.77 9.31
C PHE A 516 2.03 5.39 8.66
N LEU A 517 2.07 6.71 8.42
CA LEU A 517 0.98 7.45 7.79
C LEU A 517 1.42 7.87 6.39
N LEU A 518 0.99 7.10 5.39
CA LEU A 518 1.46 7.19 4.01
C LEU A 518 0.42 7.90 3.14
N THR A 519 0.59 9.21 2.97
CA THR A 519 -0.34 10.07 2.20
C THR A 519 0.17 10.39 0.79
N SER A 520 1.49 10.28 0.55
CA SER A 520 2.10 10.45 -0.77
C SER A 520 2.81 9.17 -1.26
N PRO A 521 3.33 9.14 -2.50
CA PRO A 521 4.13 8.02 -2.99
C PRO A 521 5.28 7.66 -2.04
N VAL A 522 5.53 6.36 -1.86
CA VAL A 522 6.50 5.85 -0.88
C VAL A 522 7.90 5.84 -1.48
N GLU A 523 8.83 6.49 -0.80
CA GLU A 523 10.25 6.55 -1.17
C GLU A 523 11.07 5.51 -0.37
N LYS A 524 12.25 5.12 -0.87
CA LYS A 524 13.12 4.14 -0.19
C LYS A 524 13.48 4.52 1.26
N PRO A 525 13.72 5.80 1.62
CA PRO A 525 13.98 6.17 3.01
C PRO A 525 12.87 5.74 4.01
N LEU A 526 11.59 5.79 3.60
CA LEU A 526 10.47 5.31 4.41
C LEU A 526 10.51 3.79 4.58
N LEU A 527 10.82 3.06 3.51
CA LEU A 527 10.96 1.59 3.55
C LEU A 527 12.07 1.17 4.51
N HIS A 528 13.20 1.86 4.46
CA HIS A 528 14.30 1.64 5.39
C HIS A 528 13.91 1.97 6.84
N THR A 529 13.12 3.01 7.05
CA THR A 529 12.60 3.36 8.39
C THR A 529 11.72 2.25 8.96
N PHE A 530 10.82 1.68 8.15
CA PHE A 530 10.06 0.48 8.54
C PHE A 530 10.98 -0.66 8.97
N TYR A 531 12.01 -0.97 8.18
CA TYR A 531 12.93 -2.05 8.49
C TYR A 531 13.68 -1.84 9.81
N GLU A 532 14.17 -0.62 10.09
CA GLU A 532 14.88 -0.33 11.33
C GLU A 532 13.93 -0.42 12.55
N PHE A 533 12.70 0.12 12.47
CA PHE A 533 11.71 -0.04 13.55
C PHE A 533 11.32 -1.50 13.76
N PHE A 534 11.01 -2.22 12.68
CA PHE A 534 10.64 -3.64 12.75
C PHE A 534 11.74 -4.49 13.40
N THR A 535 13.01 -4.22 13.05
CA THR A 535 14.17 -4.92 13.60
C THR A 535 14.37 -4.61 15.09
N ASP A 536 14.36 -3.32 15.46
CA ASP A 536 14.66 -2.91 16.85
C ASP A 536 13.50 -3.13 17.82
N MET A 537 12.29 -3.25 17.30
CA MET A 537 11.11 -3.72 18.04
C MET A 537 10.99 -5.25 18.04
N GLU A 538 11.97 -6.01 17.51
CA GLU A 538 11.98 -7.48 17.50
C GLU A 538 10.72 -8.10 16.85
N GLY A 539 10.16 -7.44 15.83
CA GLY A 539 8.98 -7.91 15.10
C GLY A 539 7.64 -7.72 15.82
N HIS A 540 7.55 -6.79 16.79
CA HIS A 540 6.35 -6.57 17.59
C HIS A 540 5.10 -6.09 16.80
N GLU A 541 3.91 -6.46 17.27
CA GLU A 541 2.59 -6.16 16.70
C GLU A 541 2.15 -4.67 16.82
N ASP A 542 3.03 -3.79 17.27
CA ASP A 542 2.73 -2.36 17.53
C ASP A 542 3.16 -1.43 16.38
N ILE A 543 3.41 -1.97 15.19
CA ILE A 543 3.65 -1.17 13.98
C ILE A 543 2.37 -1.22 13.13
N ILE A 544 1.77 -0.05 12.87
CA ILE A 544 0.56 0.09 12.07
C ILE A 544 0.90 0.89 10.81
N CYS A 545 0.35 0.48 9.67
CA CYS A 545 0.42 1.24 8.42
C CYS A 545 -0.97 1.75 8.03
N ILE A 546 -1.10 3.05 7.78
CA ILE A 546 -2.33 3.70 7.36
C ILE A 546 -2.07 4.38 6.01
N CYS A 547 -2.81 4.00 4.98
CA CYS A 547 -2.63 4.52 3.63
C CYS A 547 -3.97 4.61 2.89
N GLU A 548 -4.37 5.80 2.43
CA GLU A 548 -5.62 5.92 1.65
C GLU A 548 -5.49 5.26 0.27
N SER A 549 -4.35 5.42 -0.40
CA SER A 549 -4.14 4.99 -1.78
C SER A 549 -3.52 3.61 -1.86
N GLU A 550 -4.26 2.64 -2.42
CA GLU A 550 -3.72 1.31 -2.71
C GLU A 550 -2.47 1.37 -3.59
N LYS A 551 -2.44 2.29 -4.55
CA LYS A 551 -1.29 2.51 -5.43
C LYS A 551 -0.05 2.92 -4.64
N ASN A 552 -0.18 3.80 -3.66
CA ASN A 552 0.94 4.19 -2.81
C ASN A 552 1.35 3.04 -1.87
N PHE A 553 0.36 2.29 -1.39
CA PHE A 553 0.58 1.16 -0.50
C PHE A 553 1.36 0.00 -1.15
N GLN A 554 1.10 -0.33 -2.42
CA GLN A 554 1.72 -1.46 -3.12
C GLN A 554 3.25 -1.52 -2.97
N LYS A 555 3.94 -0.39 -3.13
CA LYS A 555 5.41 -0.33 -3.01
C LYS A 555 5.88 -0.61 -1.58
N TRP A 556 5.14 -0.12 -0.58
CA TRP A 556 5.42 -0.40 0.84
C TRP A 556 5.12 -1.86 1.18
N GLN A 557 3.98 -2.36 0.73
CA GLN A 557 3.52 -3.75 0.92
C GLN A 557 4.57 -4.74 0.39
N SER A 558 4.96 -4.64 -0.88
CA SER A 558 5.93 -5.57 -1.47
C SER A 558 7.27 -5.60 -0.73
N PHE A 559 7.66 -4.50 -0.09
CA PHE A 559 8.87 -4.44 0.73
C PHE A 559 8.66 -5.03 2.13
N ALA A 560 7.56 -4.66 2.80
CA ALA A 560 7.24 -5.13 4.15
C ALA A 560 6.96 -6.64 4.20
N GLU A 561 6.32 -7.19 3.15
CA GLU A 561 6.02 -8.62 3.02
C GLU A 561 7.28 -9.48 2.99
N GLY A 562 8.37 -8.97 2.41
CA GLY A 562 9.67 -9.64 2.42
C GLY A 562 10.29 -9.76 3.82
N SER A 563 9.83 -8.96 4.78
CA SER A 563 10.35 -8.94 6.16
C SER A 563 9.48 -9.69 7.16
N CYS A 564 8.14 -9.56 7.07
CA CYS A 564 7.22 -10.08 8.10
C CYS A 564 6.06 -10.93 7.55
N GLY A 565 6.00 -11.17 6.24
CA GLY A 565 4.98 -11.99 5.57
C GLY A 565 3.66 -11.25 5.28
N THR A 566 2.95 -11.74 4.25
CA THR A 566 1.69 -11.14 3.75
C THR A 566 0.61 -11.00 4.81
N GLU A 567 0.43 -12.02 5.66
CA GLU A 567 -0.60 -11.98 6.70
C GLU A 567 -0.34 -10.88 7.74
N THR A 568 0.89 -10.75 8.23
CA THR A 568 1.27 -9.71 9.20
C THR A 568 1.09 -8.32 8.62
N VAL A 569 1.57 -8.10 7.38
CA VAL A 569 1.43 -6.82 6.67
C VAL A 569 -0.05 -6.47 6.52
N ASN A 570 -0.87 -7.41 6.07
CA ASN A 570 -2.30 -7.16 5.90
C ASN A 570 -2.97 -6.90 7.25
N ASN A 571 -2.66 -7.68 8.29
CA ASN A 571 -3.26 -7.52 9.62
C ASN A 571 -2.87 -6.22 10.33
N SER A 572 -1.71 -5.65 10.00
CA SER A 572 -1.20 -4.39 10.56
C SER A 572 -1.47 -3.16 9.69
N SER A 573 -2.12 -3.32 8.54
CA SER A 573 -2.36 -2.22 7.59
C SER A 573 -3.84 -1.86 7.43
N VAL A 574 -4.16 -0.57 7.39
CA VAL A 574 -5.47 -0.02 7.03
C VAL A 574 -5.30 0.74 5.71
N VAL A 575 -5.85 0.15 4.64
CA VAL A 575 -5.69 0.65 3.28
C VAL A 575 -7.04 0.97 2.66
N GLY A 576 -7.16 2.08 1.93
CA GLY A 576 -8.40 2.47 1.25
C GLY A 576 -9.36 3.32 2.08
N MET A 577 -8.99 3.69 3.31
CA MET A 577 -9.81 4.56 4.17
C MET A 577 -9.38 6.02 4.00
N LYS A 578 -10.33 6.91 3.70
CA LYS A 578 -10.07 8.35 3.54
C LYS A 578 -9.57 8.98 4.84
N MET A 579 -8.67 9.97 4.76
CA MET A 579 -8.18 10.68 5.95
C MET A 579 -9.33 11.27 6.79
N SER A 580 -10.36 11.84 6.16
CA SER A 580 -11.54 12.36 6.86
C SER A 580 -12.31 11.29 7.65
N HIS A 581 -12.34 10.05 7.15
CA HIS A 581 -12.96 8.93 7.83
C HIS A 581 -12.07 8.40 8.96
N ILE A 582 -10.74 8.35 8.74
CA ILE A 582 -9.75 7.99 9.76
C ILE A 582 -9.90 8.94 10.95
N ASP A 583 -9.85 10.24 10.68
CA ASP A 583 -10.00 11.31 11.66
C ASP A 583 -11.29 11.16 12.47
N SER A 584 -12.43 11.08 11.77
CA SER A 584 -13.73 10.89 12.42
C SER A 584 -13.82 9.60 13.25
N THR A 585 -13.15 8.54 12.83
CA THR A 585 -13.18 7.23 13.53
C THR A 585 -12.30 7.22 14.77
N LEU A 586 -11.11 7.82 14.68
CA LEU A 586 -10.14 7.83 15.78
C LEU A 586 -10.55 8.79 16.90
N GLN A 587 -11.16 9.93 16.56
CA GLN A 587 -11.75 10.82 17.57
C GLN A 587 -12.80 10.12 18.44
N GLN A 588 -13.57 9.17 17.90
CA GLN A 588 -14.62 8.45 18.67
C GLN A 588 -14.07 7.47 19.71
N ILE A 589 -12.82 7.03 19.57
CA ILE A 589 -12.17 6.07 20.47
C ILE A 589 -11.12 6.72 21.36
N GLN A 590 -11.02 8.05 21.32
CA GLN A 590 -10.21 8.80 22.27
C GLN A 590 -10.97 8.95 23.59
N PRO A 591 -10.33 8.68 24.74
CA PRO A 591 -11.00 8.71 26.03
C PRO A 591 -11.51 10.12 26.42
N LEU A 592 -11.00 11.18 25.78
CA LEU A 592 -11.33 12.58 26.07
C LEU A 592 -11.30 13.39 24.76
N ASN A 593 -12.22 14.34 24.60
CA ASN A 593 -12.00 15.48 23.72
C ASN A 593 -10.97 16.38 24.44
N THR A 594 -9.68 16.13 24.22
CA THR A 594 -8.54 16.75 24.93
C THR A 594 -8.39 18.26 24.67
N LEU A 595 -9.26 18.85 23.86
CA LEU A 595 -9.54 20.29 23.83
C LEU A 595 -10.40 20.74 25.02
N THR A 596 -10.23 20.14 26.20
CA THR A 596 -10.80 20.72 27.42
C THR A 596 -10.15 22.07 27.63
N SER A 597 -10.97 23.11 27.50
CA SER A 597 -10.56 24.50 27.68
C SER A 597 -10.06 24.70 29.11
N LYS A 598 -8.75 24.58 29.31
CA LYS A 598 -8.10 24.85 30.59
C LYS A 598 -8.26 26.32 30.92
N ARG A 599 -8.69 26.60 32.15
CA ARG A 599 -8.91 27.97 32.60
C ARG A 599 -7.95 28.36 33.69
N LEU A 600 -7.34 29.52 33.52
CA LEU A 600 -6.54 30.17 34.56
C LEU A 600 -7.40 31.19 35.29
N PRO A 601 -7.29 31.25 36.62
CA PRO A 601 -7.87 32.33 37.39
C PRO A 601 -7.14 33.66 37.11
N VAL A 602 -7.87 34.77 37.08
CA VAL A 602 -7.30 36.11 37.00
C VAL A 602 -7.51 36.88 38.29
N PHE A 603 -6.62 37.84 38.58
CA PHE A 603 -6.62 38.63 39.82
C PHE A 603 -7.99 39.23 40.20
N VAL A 604 -8.82 39.60 39.22
CA VAL A 604 -10.16 40.16 39.43
C VAL A 604 -11.25 39.09 39.66
N LYS A 605 -10.86 37.86 40.03
CA LYS A 605 -11.75 36.70 40.25
C LYS A 605 -12.55 36.26 39.02
N GLY A 606 -12.06 36.60 37.83
CA GLY A 606 -12.53 36.01 36.57
C GLY A 606 -11.70 34.80 36.19
N THR A 607 -11.94 34.28 34.99
CA THR A 607 -11.10 33.24 34.37
C THR A 607 -10.69 33.64 32.96
N CYS A 608 -9.51 33.24 32.52
CA CYS A 608 -9.09 33.32 31.13
C CYS A 608 -8.76 31.93 30.57
N LEU A 609 -8.86 31.78 29.25
CA LEU A 609 -8.47 30.55 28.57
C LEU A 609 -6.95 30.40 28.57
N LEU A 610 -6.47 29.21 28.89
CA LEU A 610 -5.10 28.77 28.63
C LEU A 610 -5.14 27.88 27.40
N GLU A 611 -4.68 28.42 26.28
CA GLU A 611 -4.53 27.65 25.04
C GLU A 611 -3.43 26.60 25.21
N THR A 612 -3.65 25.38 24.70
CA THR A 612 -2.70 24.26 24.79
C THR A 612 -1.31 24.64 24.28
N LEU A 613 -1.24 25.33 23.14
CA LEU A 613 0.01 25.84 22.57
C LEU A 613 0.82 26.70 23.56
N ILE A 614 0.14 27.57 24.31
CA ILE A 614 0.76 28.48 25.27
C ILE A 614 1.23 27.71 26.51
N GLU A 615 0.44 26.74 26.97
CA GLU A 615 0.82 25.85 28.06
C GLU A 615 2.07 25.04 27.73
N GLU A 616 2.13 24.41 26.56
CA GLU A 616 3.26 23.57 26.14
C GLU A 616 4.54 24.39 25.92
N GLN A 617 4.44 25.66 25.55
CA GLN A 617 5.59 26.59 25.51
C GLN A 617 6.15 26.88 26.92
N MET A 618 5.35 26.68 27.97
CA MET A 618 5.72 26.84 29.37
C MET A 618 6.11 25.52 30.05
N TYR A 619 6.73 24.60 29.30
CA TYR A 619 7.11 23.24 29.73
C TYR A 619 7.93 23.16 31.04
N SER A 620 8.60 24.24 31.46
CA SER A 620 9.32 24.29 32.73
C SER A 620 8.43 24.53 33.96
N LEU A 621 7.14 24.79 33.76
CA LEU A 621 6.17 25.14 34.79
C LEU A 621 5.13 24.04 34.98
N GLU A 622 4.84 23.69 36.23
CA GLU A 622 3.65 22.92 36.60
C GLU A 622 2.49 23.91 36.81
N ILE A 623 1.55 23.96 35.85
CA ILE A 623 0.46 24.95 35.85
C ILE A 623 -0.81 24.36 36.49
N LEU A 624 -1.30 24.99 37.56
CA LEU A 624 -2.57 24.65 38.20
C LEU A 624 -3.72 25.44 37.56
N THR A 625 -4.69 24.73 36.97
CA THR A 625 -5.89 25.34 36.35
C THR A 625 -7.09 25.24 37.30
N VAL A 626 -8.11 26.08 37.07
CA VAL A 626 -9.36 26.06 37.85
C VAL A 626 -10.09 24.71 37.72
N ASP A 627 -9.95 24.07 36.56
CA ASP A 627 -10.60 22.82 36.20
C ASP A 627 -9.69 21.59 36.25
N HIS A 628 -8.51 21.69 36.87
CA HIS A 628 -7.45 20.67 36.83
C HIS A 628 -7.90 19.25 37.24
N CYS A 629 -8.90 19.12 38.12
CA CYS A 629 -9.41 17.83 38.61
C CYS A 629 -10.90 17.59 38.25
N ASN A 630 -11.51 18.46 37.43
CA ASN A 630 -12.95 18.37 37.11
C ASN A 630 -13.30 17.18 36.21
N GLU A 631 -12.33 16.59 35.54
CA GLU A 631 -12.50 15.42 34.66
C GLU A 631 -12.49 14.09 35.43
N THR A 632 -12.32 14.12 36.76
CA THR A 632 -12.25 12.90 37.57
C THR A 632 -13.63 12.24 37.64
N SER A 633 -13.84 11.15 36.88
CA SER A 633 -15.11 10.42 36.88
C SER A 633 -15.35 9.68 38.19
N LYS A 634 -16.62 9.41 38.51
CA LYS A 634 -16.97 8.68 39.73
C LYS A 634 -16.40 7.26 39.71
N GLU A 635 -16.41 6.61 38.55
CA GLU A 635 -15.84 5.28 38.34
C GLU A 635 -14.34 5.27 38.64
N PHE A 636 -13.59 6.25 38.12
CA PHE A 636 -12.15 6.38 38.39
C PHE A 636 -11.86 6.59 39.88
N ILE A 637 -12.65 7.43 40.55
CA ILE A 637 -12.49 7.66 41.99
C ILE A 637 -12.69 6.37 42.77
N ASP A 638 -13.73 5.60 42.46
CA ASP A 638 -14.03 4.37 43.18
C ASP A 638 -12.98 3.28 42.98
N GLU A 639 -12.37 3.21 41.79
CA GLU A 639 -11.27 2.29 41.48
C GLU A 639 -9.93 2.71 42.12
N GLU A 640 -9.56 3.99 42.00
CA GLU A 640 -8.18 4.43 42.24
C GLU A 640 -7.95 5.12 43.61
N LYS A 641 -9.01 5.53 44.33
CA LYS A 641 -8.84 6.32 45.57
C LYS A 641 -7.97 5.65 46.63
N ALA A 642 -8.11 4.33 46.78
CA ALA A 642 -7.36 3.56 47.77
C ALA A 642 -5.86 3.50 47.42
N ASP A 643 -5.53 3.36 46.14
CA ASP A 643 -4.16 3.32 45.66
C ASP A 643 -3.50 4.69 45.71
N ILE A 644 -4.22 5.75 45.34
CA ILE A 644 -3.76 7.14 45.45
C ILE A 644 -3.45 7.48 46.92
N GLU A 645 -4.37 7.20 47.84
CA GLU A 645 -4.19 7.44 49.27
C GLU A 645 -3.05 6.57 49.85
N GLY A 646 -2.98 5.29 49.44
CA GLY A 646 -1.91 4.38 49.83
C GLY A 646 -0.52 4.85 49.38
N LEU A 647 -0.38 5.34 48.15
CA LEU A 647 0.85 5.91 47.62
C LEU A 647 1.29 7.15 48.42
N PHE A 648 0.34 8.02 48.77
CA PHE A 648 0.62 9.20 49.60
C PHE A 648 1.17 8.81 50.98
N TYR A 649 0.52 7.89 51.69
CA TYR A 649 0.97 7.46 53.03
C TYR A 649 2.30 6.68 53.00
N ARG A 650 2.63 6.02 51.89
CA ARG A 650 3.95 5.38 51.68
C ARG A 650 5.07 6.36 51.33
N GLY A 651 4.79 7.67 51.34
CA GLY A 651 5.78 8.71 51.07
C GLY A 651 5.92 9.08 49.60
N GLY A 652 4.93 8.73 48.76
CA GLY A 652 4.87 9.16 47.37
C GLY A 652 4.73 10.68 47.22
N ILE A 653 5.06 11.18 46.04
CA ILE A 653 4.93 12.61 45.71
C ILE A 653 3.44 12.99 45.67
N VAL A 654 3.06 14.02 46.42
CA VAL A 654 1.67 14.51 46.43
C VAL A 654 1.31 15.18 45.10
N LYS A 655 0.22 14.73 44.48
CA LYS A 655 -0.41 15.28 43.27
C LYS A 655 -1.60 16.19 43.62
N TRP A 656 -1.98 17.10 42.72
CA TRP A 656 -3.16 17.97 42.85
C TRP A 656 -4.45 17.20 43.19
N LEU A 657 -4.61 16.04 42.58
CA LEU A 657 -5.74 15.14 42.81
C LEU A 657 -5.90 14.72 44.29
N ASN A 658 -4.80 14.60 45.06
CA ASN A 658 -4.90 14.27 46.49
C ASN A 658 -5.65 15.36 47.27
N PHE A 659 -5.34 16.63 46.98
CA PHE A 659 -5.99 17.78 47.61
C PHE A 659 -7.46 17.88 47.20
N TRP A 660 -7.74 17.68 45.90
CA TRP A 660 -9.11 17.70 45.39
C TRP A 660 -9.96 16.57 45.99
N LEU A 661 -9.44 15.34 46.07
CA LEU A 661 -10.14 14.21 46.70
C LEU A 661 -10.40 14.45 48.19
N ALA A 662 -9.42 15.00 48.91
CA ALA A 662 -9.57 15.33 50.34
C ALA A 662 -10.62 16.43 50.56
N GLU A 663 -10.61 17.48 49.73
CA GLU A 663 -11.60 18.56 49.79
C GLU A 663 -13.04 18.04 49.57
N HIS A 664 -13.21 17.13 48.61
CA HIS A 664 -14.50 16.51 48.31
C HIS A 664 -14.85 15.33 49.22
N LYS A 665 -14.03 15.06 50.24
CA LYS A 665 -14.22 14.00 51.26
C LYS A 665 -14.24 12.58 50.71
N TYR A 666 -13.50 12.33 49.62
CA TYR A 666 -13.30 10.98 49.07
C TYR A 666 -12.20 10.19 49.79
N VAL A 667 -11.21 10.89 50.36
CA VAL A 667 -10.06 10.33 51.11
C VAL A 667 -9.83 11.12 52.40
N GLY A 668 -8.90 10.68 53.25
CA GLY A 668 -8.50 11.38 54.46
C GLY A 668 -7.92 12.79 54.21
N GLU A 669 -7.91 13.62 55.26
CA GLU A 669 -7.38 14.99 55.16
C GLU A 669 -5.86 15.01 54.92
N VAL A 670 -5.41 15.92 54.05
CA VAL A 670 -3.97 16.18 53.87
C VAL A 670 -3.47 17.03 55.03
N ILE A 671 -2.54 16.48 55.82
CA ILE A 671 -1.98 17.13 57.01
C ILE A 671 -1.31 18.46 56.63
N GLU A 672 -1.79 19.56 57.22
CA GLU A 672 -1.17 20.90 57.12
C GLU A 672 0.25 20.87 57.68
N ARG A 673 1.19 21.42 56.91
CA ARG A 673 2.60 21.54 57.32
C ARG A 673 2.84 22.89 57.97
N ASP A 674 3.76 22.94 58.95
CA ASP A 674 4.06 24.15 59.73
C ASP A 674 4.33 25.41 58.86
N ALA A 675 5.00 25.24 57.71
CA ALA A 675 5.33 26.33 56.79
C ALA A 675 4.12 26.89 55.99
N TYR A 676 2.95 26.24 56.04
CA TYR A 676 1.77 26.65 55.26
C TYR A 676 1.34 28.09 55.54
N LYS A 677 1.34 28.49 56.82
CA LYS A 677 0.88 29.83 57.24
C LYS A 677 1.80 30.93 56.72
N ASP A 678 3.12 30.71 56.81
CA ASP A 678 4.12 31.67 56.36
C ASP A 678 4.09 31.84 54.83
N VAL A 679 4.06 30.73 54.09
CA VAL A 679 3.98 30.75 52.62
C VAL A 679 2.66 31.37 52.14
N SER A 680 1.54 31.05 52.82
CA SER A 680 0.23 31.67 52.53
C SER A 680 0.24 33.18 52.73
N LYS A 681 0.92 33.68 53.76
CA LYS A 681 1.05 35.11 54.02
C LYS A 681 1.87 35.79 52.91
N LEU A 682 3.00 35.20 52.52
CA LEU A 682 3.83 35.70 51.42
C LEU A 682 3.06 35.76 50.09
N LEU A 683 2.28 34.73 49.78
CA LEU A 683 1.41 34.72 48.59
C LEU A 683 0.37 35.85 48.64
N ASN A 684 -0.34 36.00 49.76
CA ASN A 684 -1.34 37.06 49.92
C ASN A 684 -0.73 38.47 49.83
N ASP A 685 0.50 38.66 50.30
CA ASP A 685 1.21 39.94 50.15
C ASP A 685 1.66 40.18 48.71
N ALA A 686 2.07 39.12 47.99
CA ALA A 686 2.41 39.19 46.57
C ALA A 686 1.21 39.54 45.67
N LEU A 687 -0.01 39.16 46.08
CA LEU A 687 -1.25 39.51 45.38
C LEU A 687 -1.64 41.00 45.55
N LYS A 688 -1.13 41.70 46.57
CA LYS A 688 -1.39 43.15 46.78
C LYS A 688 -0.51 43.99 45.84
N ARG A 689 -0.77 43.89 44.53
CA ARG A 689 0.03 44.47 43.45
C ARG A 689 0.25 45.97 43.63
N LYS A 690 1.51 46.43 43.52
CA LYS A 690 1.87 47.84 43.30
C LYS A 690 2.10 48.09 41.81
N LEU A 691 1.76 49.27 41.29
CA LEU A 691 1.87 49.59 39.86
C LEU A 691 3.29 49.39 39.28
N ASP A 692 4.33 49.50 40.11
CA ASP A 692 5.74 49.41 39.69
C ASP A 692 6.37 48.02 39.81
N GLN A 693 5.60 46.98 40.16
CA GLN A 693 6.13 45.62 40.34
C GLN A 693 6.06 44.77 39.06
N PRO A 694 7.06 43.90 38.84
CA PRO A 694 7.06 42.97 37.71
C PRO A 694 5.83 42.02 37.79
N PRO A 695 5.33 41.55 36.64
CA PRO A 695 4.13 40.70 36.57
C PRO A 695 4.33 39.29 37.15
N VAL A 696 5.57 38.93 37.54
CA VAL A 696 5.93 37.61 38.06
C VAL A 696 6.51 37.76 39.47
N ASN A 697 5.97 36.99 40.43
CA ASN A 697 6.49 36.87 41.79
C ASN A 697 7.03 35.45 42.00
N SER A 698 8.20 35.33 42.64
CA SER A 698 8.79 34.03 43.00
C SER A 698 8.85 33.87 44.51
N ILE A 699 8.34 32.75 45.01
CA ILE A 699 8.38 32.38 46.44
C ILE A 699 9.23 31.10 46.55
N ASN A 700 10.41 31.23 47.14
CA ASN A 700 11.32 30.10 47.34
C ASN A 700 11.03 29.42 48.69
N ILE A 701 10.74 28.12 48.66
CA ILE A 701 10.54 27.30 49.86
C ILE A 701 11.81 26.46 50.07
N TYR A 702 12.65 26.87 51.02
CA TYR A 702 13.83 26.10 51.41
C TYR A 702 13.44 25.04 52.44
N HIS A 703 13.78 23.78 52.19
CA HIS A 703 13.41 22.67 53.07
C HIS A 703 14.46 21.56 53.04
N HIS A 704 14.51 20.74 54.10
CA HIS A 704 15.29 19.51 54.09
C HIS A 704 14.59 18.43 53.22
N PRO A 705 15.33 17.47 52.65
CA PRO A 705 14.74 16.33 51.96
C PRO A 705 13.71 15.61 52.84
N GLY A 706 12.57 15.20 52.26
CA GLY A 706 11.48 14.52 52.99
C GLY A 706 10.61 15.42 53.88
N SER A 707 10.88 16.73 53.98
CA SER A 707 10.12 17.64 54.85
C SER A 707 8.80 18.15 54.25
N GLY A 708 8.42 17.70 53.05
CA GLY A 708 7.13 18.03 52.43
C GLY A 708 7.06 19.43 51.81
N GLY A 709 8.16 20.01 51.33
CA GLY A 709 8.14 21.33 50.68
C GLY A 709 7.22 21.42 49.46
N SER A 710 7.21 20.38 48.62
CA SER A 710 6.25 20.27 47.50
C SER A 710 4.80 20.16 47.99
N THR A 711 4.56 19.50 49.12
CA THR A 711 3.25 19.47 49.78
C THR A 711 2.81 20.85 50.23
N VAL A 712 3.69 21.64 50.85
CA VAL A 712 3.39 23.03 51.25
C VAL A 712 3.00 23.86 50.02
N ALA A 713 3.82 23.83 48.95
CA ALA A 713 3.57 24.59 47.73
C ALA A 713 2.20 24.26 47.13
N ARG A 714 1.91 22.97 46.94
CA ARG A 714 0.63 22.52 46.37
C ARG A 714 -0.56 22.77 47.30
N GLN A 715 -0.39 22.61 48.61
CA GLN A 715 -1.46 22.87 49.59
C GLN A 715 -1.85 24.35 49.61
N VAL A 716 -0.88 25.27 49.54
CA VAL A 716 -1.15 26.72 49.51
C VAL A 716 -1.89 27.13 48.25
N LEU A 717 -1.49 26.60 47.08
CA LEU A 717 -2.13 26.90 45.80
C LEU A 717 -3.48 26.22 45.61
N GLY A 718 -3.66 25.00 46.12
CA GLY A 718 -4.90 24.23 46.02
C GLY A 718 -5.98 24.59 47.04
N THR A 719 -5.75 25.57 47.93
CA THR A 719 -6.77 25.99 48.91
C THR A 719 -7.84 26.88 48.24
N PRO A 720 -9.14 26.60 48.41
CA PRO A 720 -10.22 27.39 47.80
C PRO A 720 -10.17 28.88 48.17
N GLY A 721 -10.37 29.74 47.17
CA GLY A 721 -10.53 31.19 47.36
C GLY A 721 -9.22 32.01 47.40
N LYS A 722 -8.06 31.39 47.16
CA LYS A 722 -6.76 32.08 47.05
C LYS A 722 -6.32 32.36 45.61
N ILE A 723 -6.92 31.68 44.63
CA ILE A 723 -6.70 31.92 43.21
C ILE A 723 -8.04 32.12 42.51
#